data_AF-A0A402DJ36-F1
#
_entry.id   AF-A0A402DJ36-F1
#
_cell.length_a   1.000
_cell.length_b   1.000
_cell.length_c   1.000
_cell.angle_alpha   90.00
_cell.angle_beta   90.00
_cell.angle_gamma   90.00
#
_symmetry.space_group_name_H-M   'P 1'
#
loop_
_entity.id
_entity.type
_entity.pdbx_description
1 polymer ?
#
loop_
_entity_poly.entity_id
_entity_poly.type
_entity_poly.pdbx_seq_one_letter_code
_entity_poly.pdbx_strand_id
1 'polypeptide(L)'
;MSKKIYFKIGSCLQLPNRMAVLPVTLTISDSKGRLEERSSYLSIMPEQLSQTFNIWKNYIIPDSPRRPKIKSLSEQLLSTDGNISLQKLAENLKTEMNQWLTDTQSWINERGEVDSKIQNTLEKYANSQEEIQLFIQTEDRILRGFPWQEWEFLYPLFRLHKNTELSVSATDFARPEQKQTINRLDTRVRILAIFADNELDENNEYKQEKESLDRLKKYGAFIQTLYQPNYSKLIEALEEPAGWHIFFFAGHSHSNPDGRIGWLQISWLDDNQKLQTKEIEINELTKWMQKLINDKLQLAIFNSCDGLGLANQLTSLNLPYCIVMRERVDSFFAGTLLNHLLKAFVEKEKSIFASMRYAREQLLSEYDKGFKPSGKSWLPVIVANPEAPELTWDSLFIERRLGPKCELILLFFLVVIAIGLPLSILREFGSFNTLRFYAQLYPHIIVYPSLFLPLSLFSLYRAFSLIRQKTEVIFRFTVVVIIVSFIALMFEVYSDPIFLFEIKPHSTILLDNQKLTDILTSNDIDIAGIPNKWINQINLEGKIILDKNDIEYSVKKVIKQSYYKDNQNDKNSFFKIVHSHQLWSNYYSVSRIFYVLNYFAIFFCGFESLAFLLENIRNDNSVFNFDKYIKYILSCYIGLLLWMPFDNYYTQEVKNLLFQTNQGGNLRSLVQIFIILVLFLIAYFIFKTNKIKILKHKITLVFMFLILFIAILALKPLNILIVNKWFGFLSKSLFITWGGLFCLLMFIIYPIINFLIDRQSFSNYFIEFNKLIKLLRS
;
A
#
# COMPACT_ATOMS: atom_id res chain seq x y z
N MET A 1 -10.71 -3.56 -12.94
CA MET A 1 -10.65 -4.87 -13.62
C MET A 1 -10.36 -4.57 -15.07
N SER A 2 -9.41 -5.29 -15.66
CA SER A 2 -8.97 -5.15 -17.04
C SER A 2 -9.41 -6.38 -17.84
N LYS A 3 -9.79 -6.17 -19.11
CA LYS A 3 -9.99 -7.24 -20.10
C LYS A 3 -8.72 -7.39 -20.91
N LYS A 4 -8.31 -8.64 -21.14
CA LYS A 4 -7.18 -8.96 -22.00
C LYS A 4 -7.70 -9.57 -23.29
N ILE A 5 -7.27 -8.99 -24.41
CA ILE A 5 -7.57 -9.47 -25.76
C ILE A 5 -6.25 -9.94 -26.37
N TYR A 6 -6.13 -11.24 -26.60
CA TYR A 6 -4.99 -11.85 -27.25
C TYR A 6 -5.32 -12.08 -28.72
N PHE A 7 -4.46 -11.55 -29.59
CA PHE A 7 -4.55 -11.71 -31.02
C PHE A 7 -3.30 -12.46 -31.48
N LYS A 8 -3.42 -13.77 -31.58
CA LYS A 8 -2.32 -14.68 -31.92
C LYS A 8 -2.30 -14.94 -33.41
N ILE A 9 -1.21 -14.61 -34.07
CA ILE A 9 -0.94 -14.85 -35.48
C ILE A 9 0.18 -15.90 -35.55
N GLY A 10 -0.14 -17.06 -36.10
CA GLY A 10 0.82 -18.14 -36.29
C GLY A 10 1.63 -17.99 -37.56
N SER A 11 2.59 -18.92 -37.75
CA SER A 11 3.38 -19.01 -38.96
C SER A 11 2.54 -19.42 -40.17
N CYS A 12 3.04 -19.10 -41.37
CA CYS A 12 2.37 -19.45 -42.62
C CYS A 12 2.03 -20.95 -42.71
N LEU A 13 0.78 -21.24 -43.05
CA LEU A 13 0.22 -22.56 -43.21
C LEU A 13 -0.48 -22.66 -44.57
N GLN A 14 -0.40 -23.84 -45.19
CA GLN A 14 -1.11 -24.11 -46.44
C GLN A 14 -2.42 -24.85 -46.16
N LEU A 15 -3.54 -24.27 -46.56
CA LEU A 15 -4.87 -24.88 -46.45
C LEU A 15 -5.05 -26.01 -47.47
N PRO A 16 -6.05 -26.90 -47.29
CA PRO A 16 -6.32 -28.01 -48.22
C PRO A 16 -6.55 -27.58 -49.67
N ASN A 17 -7.03 -26.35 -49.89
CA ASN A 17 -7.22 -25.71 -51.19
C ASN A 17 -5.92 -25.08 -51.76
N ARG A 18 -4.75 -25.39 -51.19
CA ARG A 18 -3.41 -24.86 -51.54
C ARG A 18 -3.19 -23.37 -51.29
N MET A 19 -4.15 -22.64 -50.69
CA MET A 19 -3.94 -21.25 -50.30
C MET A 19 -3.02 -21.17 -49.09
N ALA A 20 -2.04 -20.28 -49.15
CA ALA A 20 -1.13 -20.03 -48.03
C ALA A 20 -1.69 -18.85 -47.19
N VAL A 21 -1.78 -19.06 -45.87
CA VAL A 21 -2.47 -18.18 -44.93
C VAL A 21 -1.75 -18.13 -43.59
N LEU A 22 -2.10 -17.16 -42.75
CA LEU A 22 -1.67 -17.04 -41.37
C LEU A 22 -2.82 -17.45 -40.45
N PRO A 23 -2.69 -18.52 -39.65
CA PRO A 23 -3.72 -18.89 -38.69
C PRO A 23 -3.81 -17.82 -37.60
N VAL A 24 -5.02 -17.37 -37.29
CA VAL A 24 -5.30 -16.34 -36.29
C VAL A 24 -6.22 -16.88 -35.21
N THR A 25 -5.87 -16.63 -33.95
CA THR A 25 -6.73 -16.91 -32.80
C THR A 25 -6.92 -15.65 -31.97
N LEU A 26 -8.17 -15.22 -31.83
CA LEU A 26 -8.59 -14.14 -30.95
C LEU A 26 -9.14 -14.74 -29.65
N THR A 27 -8.51 -14.43 -28.53
CA THR A 27 -8.96 -14.88 -27.20
C THR A 27 -9.26 -13.68 -26.32
N ILE A 28 -10.42 -13.66 -25.68
CA ILE A 28 -10.83 -12.60 -24.77
C ILE A 28 -10.96 -13.19 -23.37
N SER A 29 -10.35 -12.52 -22.39
CA SER A 29 -10.34 -12.97 -21.01
C SER A 29 -10.49 -11.80 -20.04
N ASP A 30 -10.96 -12.12 -18.83
CA ASP A 30 -11.02 -11.21 -17.70
C ASP A 30 -10.46 -11.89 -16.44
N SER A 31 -10.65 -11.25 -15.28
CA SER A 31 -10.20 -11.78 -13.99
C SER A 31 -10.80 -13.14 -13.58
N LYS A 32 -11.88 -13.61 -14.23
CA LYS A 32 -12.55 -14.88 -13.96
C LYS A 32 -12.14 -15.98 -14.94
N GLY A 33 -11.41 -15.64 -16.00
CA GLY A 33 -10.90 -16.59 -16.99
C GLY A 33 -11.23 -16.19 -18.43
N ARG A 34 -11.23 -17.17 -19.32
CA ARG A 34 -11.52 -16.99 -20.75
C ARG A 34 -13.01 -16.79 -20.97
N LEU A 35 -13.38 -15.71 -21.65
CA LEU A 35 -14.75 -15.37 -22.01
C LEU A 35 -15.13 -15.91 -23.39
N GLU A 36 -14.27 -15.72 -24.38
CA GLU A 36 -14.56 -16.04 -25.77
C GLU A 36 -13.27 -16.37 -26.52
N GLU A 37 -13.32 -17.32 -27.45
CA GLU A 37 -12.22 -17.67 -28.34
C GLU A 37 -12.77 -17.87 -29.75
N ARG A 38 -12.07 -17.29 -30.73
CA ARG A 38 -12.41 -17.34 -32.15
C ARG A 38 -11.15 -17.61 -32.94
N SER A 39 -11.26 -18.51 -33.92
CA SER A 39 -10.18 -18.81 -34.85
C SER A 39 -10.62 -18.45 -36.26
N SER A 40 -9.69 -17.92 -37.03
CA SER A 40 -9.85 -17.57 -38.44
C SER A 40 -8.48 -17.65 -39.13
N TYR A 41 -8.42 -17.37 -40.43
CA TYR A 41 -7.17 -17.32 -41.18
C TYR A 41 -7.06 -15.98 -41.89
N LEU A 42 -5.89 -15.37 -41.81
CA LEU A 42 -5.55 -14.12 -42.49
C LEU A 42 -4.73 -14.42 -43.75
N SER A 43 -5.03 -13.75 -44.86
CA SER A 43 -4.24 -13.84 -46.08
C SER A 43 -2.80 -13.39 -45.85
N ILE A 44 -1.86 -13.88 -46.67
CA ILE A 44 -0.46 -13.42 -46.57
C ILE A 44 -0.39 -11.94 -46.89
N MET A 45 0.48 -11.24 -46.16
CA MET A 45 0.77 -9.83 -46.38
C MET A 45 1.18 -9.58 -47.85
N PRO A 46 0.51 -8.67 -48.58
CA PRO A 46 0.88 -8.32 -49.94
C PRO A 46 2.31 -7.77 -50.02
N GLU A 47 3.02 -8.09 -51.11
CA GLU A 47 4.41 -7.63 -51.31
C GLU A 47 4.50 -6.11 -51.35
N GLN A 48 3.53 -5.44 -52.00
CA GLN A 48 3.42 -3.98 -52.04
C GLN A 48 3.38 -3.37 -50.64
N LEU A 49 2.55 -3.92 -49.74
CA LEU A 49 2.44 -3.46 -48.36
C LEU A 49 3.78 -3.64 -47.61
N SER A 50 4.48 -4.76 -47.84
CA SER A 50 5.81 -4.96 -47.28
C SER A 50 6.81 -3.91 -47.78
N GLN A 51 6.75 -3.53 -49.06
CA GLN A 51 7.62 -2.50 -49.64
C GLN A 51 7.29 -1.13 -49.05
N THR A 52 6.01 -0.75 -48.96
CA THR A 52 5.55 0.50 -48.36
C THR A 52 5.98 0.62 -46.90
N PHE A 53 5.85 -0.47 -46.12
CA PHE A 53 6.32 -0.52 -44.74
C PHE A 53 7.83 -0.28 -44.64
N ASN A 54 8.62 -0.94 -45.49
CA ASN A 54 10.08 -0.75 -45.52
C ASN A 54 10.49 0.67 -45.95
N ILE A 55 9.78 1.28 -46.90
CA ILE A 55 10.00 2.67 -47.31
C ILE A 55 9.72 3.60 -46.13
N TRP A 56 8.53 3.52 -45.52
CA TRP A 56 8.16 4.33 -44.36
C TRP A 56 9.19 4.20 -43.23
N LYS A 57 9.58 2.97 -42.89
CA LYS A 57 10.60 2.65 -41.90
C LYS A 57 11.94 3.36 -42.19
N ASN A 58 12.41 3.36 -43.42
CA ASN A 58 13.69 3.99 -43.78
C ASN A 58 13.63 5.53 -43.73
N TYR A 59 12.46 6.14 -43.93
CA TYR A 59 12.29 7.59 -43.94
C TYR A 59 11.93 8.18 -42.57
N ILE A 60 11.26 7.44 -41.70
CA ILE A 60 10.94 7.89 -40.34
C ILE A 60 12.20 7.99 -39.45
N ILE A 61 13.23 7.21 -39.78
CA ILE A 61 14.53 7.24 -39.10
C ILE A 61 15.30 8.53 -39.46
N PRO A 62 15.72 9.32 -38.45
CA PRO A 62 16.65 10.43 -38.66
C PRO A 62 17.95 9.92 -39.30
N ASP A 63 18.37 10.55 -40.40
CA ASP A 63 19.62 10.31 -41.15
C ASP A 63 19.95 8.83 -41.45
N SER A 64 18.94 8.06 -41.87
CA SER A 64 19.14 6.67 -42.27
C SER A 64 20.12 6.54 -43.45
N PRO A 65 21.22 5.76 -43.31
CA PRO A 65 22.18 5.51 -44.40
C PRO A 65 21.59 4.63 -45.52
N ARG A 66 20.41 4.05 -45.28
CA ARG A 66 19.67 3.19 -46.22
C ARG A 66 18.50 3.91 -46.90
N ARG A 67 18.45 5.25 -46.85
CA ARG A 67 17.44 6.04 -47.58
C ARG A 67 17.52 5.70 -49.09
N PRO A 68 16.48 5.11 -49.69
CA PRO A 68 16.52 4.80 -51.12
C PRO A 68 16.66 6.10 -51.93
N LYS A 69 17.48 6.09 -52.98
CA LYS A 69 17.70 7.27 -53.84
C LYS A 69 16.38 7.69 -54.50
N ILE A 70 16.10 8.98 -54.49
CA ILE A 70 14.86 9.64 -54.99
C ILE A 70 14.48 9.22 -56.42
N LYS A 71 15.43 8.77 -57.25
CA LYS A 71 15.21 8.37 -58.65
C LYS A 71 14.19 7.23 -58.86
N SER A 72 13.78 6.50 -57.82
CA SER A 72 12.78 5.42 -57.91
C SER A 72 11.51 5.66 -57.08
N LEU A 73 11.38 6.78 -56.36
CA LEU A 73 10.16 7.14 -55.64
C LEU A 73 9.35 8.12 -56.50
N SER A 74 8.10 7.79 -56.79
CA SER A 74 7.21 8.54 -57.68
C SER A 74 7.03 10.03 -57.28
N GLU A 75 6.76 10.89 -58.27
CA GLU A 75 6.41 12.31 -58.08
C GLU A 75 5.25 12.52 -57.08
N GLN A 76 4.41 11.50 -56.87
CA GLN A 76 3.28 11.50 -55.94
C GLN A 76 3.68 11.62 -54.46
N LEU A 77 4.88 11.14 -54.09
CA LEU A 77 5.39 11.14 -52.71
C LEU A 77 6.08 12.46 -52.32
N LEU A 78 6.27 13.37 -53.28
CA LEU A 78 6.90 14.67 -53.04
C LEU A 78 5.91 15.66 -52.41
N SER A 79 6.42 16.52 -51.53
CA SER A 79 5.78 17.72 -51.00
C SER A 79 5.84 18.84 -52.04
N THR A 80 5.13 19.94 -51.80
CA THR A 80 5.17 21.16 -52.63
C THR A 80 6.58 21.72 -52.82
N ASP A 81 7.49 21.39 -51.91
CA ASP A 81 8.85 21.91 -51.87
C ASP A 81 9.88 20.90 -52.44
N GLY A 82 9.41 19.80 -53.06
CA GLY A 82 10.27 18.79 -53.71
C GLY A 82 10.91 17.77 -52.76
N ASN A 83 10.53 17.74 -51.47
CA ASN A 83 11.00 16.77 -50.49
C ASN A 83 9.98 15.64 -50.26
N ILE A 84 10.38 14.49 -49.74
CA ILE A 84 9.44 13.38 -49.47
C ILE A 84 8.50 13.73 -48.32
N SER A 85 7.19 13.60 -48.55
CA SER A 85 6.18 13.82 -47.51
C SER A 85 6.04 12.60 -46.61
N LEU A 86 6.58 12.70 -45.38
CA LEU A 86 6.42 11.68 -44.34
C LEU A 86 4.94 11.43 -43.99
N GLN A 87 4.10 12.46 -44.11
CA GLN A 87 2.66 12.33 -43.93
C GLN A 87 2.05 11.41 -44.99
N LYS A 88 2.34 11.63 -46.28
CA LYS A 88 1.84 10.78 -47.36
C LYS A 88 2.34 9.33 -47.23
N LEU A 89 3.59 9.12 -46.81
CA LEU A 89 4.12 7.78 -46.57
C LEU A 89 3.36 7.05 -45.45
N ALA A 90 3.09 7.73 -44.34
CA ALA A 90 2.32 7.18 -43.23
C ALA A 90 0.86 6.91 -43.65
N GLU A 91 0.22 7.83 -44.38
CA GLU A 91 -1.14 7.66 -44.90
C GLU A 91 -1.25 6.51 -45.90
N ASN A 92 -0.26 6.35 -46.79
CA ASN A 92 -0.20 5.23 -47.74
C ASN A 92 -0.04 3.90 -46.99
N LEU A 93 0.90 3.81 -46.04
CA LEU A 93 1.08 2.62 -45.22
C LEU A 93 -0.21 2.27 -44.47
N LYS A 94 -0.86 3.27 -43.86
CA LYS A 94 -2.14 3.08 -43.17
C LYS A 94 -3.23 2.60 -44.11
N THR A 95 -3.34 3.18 -45.30
CA THR A 95 -4.35 2.81 -46.31
C THR A 95 -4.14 1.37 -46.78
N GLU A 96 -2.93 1.03 -47.22
CA GLU A 96 -2.61 -0.33 -47.70
C GLU A 96 -2.75 -1.37 -46.59
N MET A 97 -2.35 -1.05 -45.36
CA MET A 97 -2.54 -1.93 -44.20
C MET A 97 -4.02 -2.19 -43.93
N ASN A 98 -4.86 -1.16 -43.96
CA ASN A 98 -6.29 -1.33 -43.75
C ASN A 98 -6.98 -1.99 -44.93
N GLN A 99 -6.55 -1.77 -46.17
CA GLN A 99 -7.01 -2.54 -47.32
C GLN A 99 -6.74 -4.03 -47.09
N TRP A 100 -5.52 -4.39 -46.68
CA TRP A 100 -5.21 -5.78 -46.37
C TRP A 100 -6.04 -6.31 -45.18
N LEU A 101 -6.17 -5.59 -44.07
CA LEU A 101 -6.84 -6.11 -42.87
C LEU A 101 -8.38 -6.00 -42.89
N THR A 102 -8.96 -5.21 -43.79
CA THR A 102 -10.41 -4.94 -43.88
C THR A 102 -11.04 -5.49 -45.16
N ASP A 103 -10.26 -5.80 -46.20
CA ASP A 103 -10.81 -6.47 -47.38
C ASP A 103 -11.49 -7.78 -46.96
N THR A 104 -12.75 -7.91 -47.38
CA THR A 104 -13.58 -9.10 -47.18
C THR A 104 -12.88 -10.39 -47.61
N GLN A 105 -11.96 -10.34 -48.58
CA GLN A 105 -11.24 -11.54 -49.03
C GLN A 105 -10.01 -11.89 -48.18
N SER A 106 -9.54 -11.00 -47.31
CA SER A 106 -8.34 -11.24 -46.51
C SER A 106 -8.57 -12.15 -45.32
N TRP A 107 -9.80 -12.24 -44.83
CA TRP A 107 -10.15 -13.09 -43.69
C TRP A 107 -10.97 -14.26 -44.18
N ILE A 108 -10.47 -15.47 -43.96
CA ILE A 108 -11.09 -16.69 -44.46
C ILE A 108 -11.20 -17.77 -43.38
N ASN A 109 -12.18 -18.65 -43.53
CA ASN A 109 -12.35 -19.85 -42.70
C ASN A 109 -11.49 -21.03 -43.21
N GLU A 110 -11.57 -22.18 -42.55
CA GLU A 110 -10.85 -23.40 -42.93
C GLU A 110 -11.19 -23.94 -44.34
N ARG A 111 -12.30 -23.48 -44.93
CA ARG A 111 -12.74 -23.83 -46.29
C ARG A 111 -12.24 -22.82 -47.34
N GLY A 112 -11.66 -21.70 -46.91
CA GLY A 112 -11.23 -20.61 -47.79
C GLY A 112 -12.35 -19.62 -48.16
N GLU A 113 -13.46 -19.61 -47.40
CA GLU A 113 -14.57 -18.68 -47.60
C GLU A 113 -14.41 -17.47 -46.65
N VAL A 114 -14.93 -16.31 -47.04
CA VAL A 114 -14.88 -15.06 -46.27
C VAL A 114 -15.40 -15.25 -44.83
N ASP A 115 -14.65 -14.75 -43.85
CA ASP A 115 -14.95 -14.87 -42.42
C ASP A 115 -14.81 -13.54 -41.67
N SER A 116 -15.92 -13.00 -41.17
CA SER A 116 -15.95 -11.73 -40.41
C SER A 116 -15.98 -11.93 -38.88
N LYS A 117 -15.80 -13.16 -38.38
CA LYS A 117 -15.94 -13.48 -36.94
C LYS A 117 -15.03 -12.63 -36.05
N ILE A 118 -13.79 -12.39 -36.47
CA ILE A 118 -12.80 -11.65 -35.68
C ILE A 118 -13.24 -10.19 -35.51
N GLN A 119 -13.62 -9.54 -36.60
CA GLN A 119 -14.10 -8.16 -36.66
C GLN A 119 -15.36 -7.99 -35.82
N ASN A 120 -16.37 -8.83 -36.05
CA ASN A 120 -17.64 -8.80 -35.30
C ASN A 120 -17.39 -8.99 -33.79
N THR A 121 -16.41 -9.82 -33.44
CA THR A 121 -16.04 -10.03 -32.04
C THR A 121 -15.36 -8.78 -31.46
N LEU A 122 -14.41 -8.16 -32.16
CA LEU A 122 -13.77 -6.93 -31.67
C LEU A 122 -14.78 -5.79 -31.46
N GLU A 123 -15.73 -5.61 -32.40
CA GLU A 123 -16.79 -4.61 -32.29
C GLU A 123 -17.69 -4.81 -31.06
N LYS A 124 -18.04 -6.08 -30.75
CA LYS A 124 -18.84 -6.42 -29.56
C LYS A 124 -18.22 -5.90 -28.26
N TYR A 125 -16.89 -5.86 -28.15
CA TYR A 125 -16.19 -5.41 -26.95
C TYR A 125 -15.79 -3.92 -26.99
N ALA A 126 -16.07 -3.21 -28.10
CA ALA A 126 -15.75 -1.79 -28.28
C ALA A 126 -16.52 -0.81 -27.39
N ASN A 127 -17.55 -1.26 -26.67
CA ASN A 127 -18.34 -0.45 -25.73
C ASN A 127 -18.02 -0.76 -24.24
N SER A 128 -16.95 -1.52 -23.98
CA SER A 128 -16.57 -1.96 -22.63
C SER A 128 -16.06 -0.81 -21.73
N GLN A 129 -16.69 -0.53 -20.59
CA GLN A 129 -16.22 0.53 -19.68
C GLN A 129 -14.91 0.21 -18.93
N GLU A 130 -14.39 -1.02 -19.09
CA GLU A 130 -13.16 -1.49 -18.45
C GLU A 130 -11.91 -1.17 -19.28
N GLU A 131 -10.75 -1.18 -18.62
CA GLU A 131 -9.46 -1.12 -19.34
C GLU A 131 -9.29 -2.34 -20.25
N ILE A 132 -8.80 -2.14 -21.47
CA ILE A 132 -8.53 -3.22 -22.43
C ILE A 132 -7.03 -3.27 -22.73
N GLN A 133 -6.44 -4.44 -22.53
CA GLN A 133 -5.05 -4.73 -22.84
C GLN A 133 -5.01 -5.65 -24.07
N LEU A 134 -4.50 -5.12 -25.19
CA LEU A 134 -4.38 -5.85 -26.45
C LEU A 134 -2.97 -6.47 -26.55
N PHE A 135 -2.89 -7.75 -26.89
CA PHE A 135 -1.62 -8.47 -27.06
C PHE A 135 -1.55 -9.03 -28.47
N ILE A 136 -0.67 -8.47 -29.30
CA ILE A 136 -0.34 -9.02 -30.61
C ILE A 136 0.74 -10.09 -30.42
N GLN A 137 0.36 -11.35 -30.56
CA GLN A 137 1.24 -12.51 -30.38
C GLN A 137 1.65 -13.06 -31.74
N THR A 138 2.90 -12.87 -32.13
CA THR A 138 3.40 -13.36 -33.42
C THR A 138 4.91 -13.58 -33.36
N GLU A 139 5.45 -14.58 -34.05
CA GLU A 139 6.89 -14.72 -34.28
C GLU A 139 7.37 -14.00 -35.55
N ASP A 140 6.44 -13.48 -36.36
CA ASP A 140 6.77 -12.72 -37.55
C ASP A 140 7.31 -11.33 -37.17
N ARG A 141 8.57 -11.09 -37.51
CA ARG A 141 9.28 -9.84 -37.18
C ARG A 141 8.66 -8.61 -37.84
N ILE A 142 8.21 -8.73 -39.09
CA ILE A 142 7.59 -7.60 -39.80
C ILE A 142 6.30 -7.23 -39.07
N LEU A 143 5.47 -8.23 -38.76
CA LEU A 143 4.23 -8.02 -38.03
C LEU A 143 4.45 -7.48 -36.60
N ARG A 144 5.57 -7.78 -35.93
CA ARG A 144 5.90 -7.12 -34.64
C ARG A 144 6.14 -5.61 -34.79
N GLY A 145 6.65 -5.15 -35.94
CA GLY A 145 6.89 -3.74 -36.23
C GLY A 145 5.67 -2.97 -36.75
N PHE A 146 4.61 -3.68 -37.15
CA PHE A 146 3.43 -3.09 -37.80
C PHE A 146 2.67 -2.11 -36.89
N PRO A 147 2.17 -0.97 -37.41
CA PRO A 147 1.37 0.01 -36.66
C PRO A 147 -0.05 -0.48 -36.38
N TRP A 148 -0.19 -1.59 -35.64
CA TRP A 148 -1.48 -2.22 -35.30
C TRP A 148 -2.51 -1.26 -34.69
N GLN A 149 -2.08 -0.20 -33.99
CA GLN A 149 -2.96 0.84 -33.47
C GLN A 149 -3.77 1.56 -34.56
N GLU A 150 -3.30 1.55 -35.81
CA GLU A 150 -3.96 2.15 -36.97
C GLU A 150 -4.91 1.19 -37.69
N TRP A 151 -5.08 -0.04 -37.18
CA TRP A 151 -6.07 -0.97 -37.72
C TRP A 151 -7.48 -0.47 -37.40
N GLU A 152 -8.29 -0.28 -38.45
CA GLU A 152 -9.60 0.34 -38.38
C GLU A 152 -10.58 -0.36 -37.42
N PHE A 153 -10.58 -1.69 -37.35
CA PHE A 153 -11.43 -2.43 -36.40
C PHE A 153 -11.00 -2.27 -34.93
N LEU A 154 -9.77 -1.82 -34.65
CA LEU A 154 -9.35 -1.42 -33.30
C LEU A 154 -9.66 0.04 -32.98
N TYR A 155 -9.97 0.87 -33.99
CA TYR A 155 -10.25 2.28 -33.78
C TYR A 155 -11.39 2.55 -32.79
N PRO A 156 -12.54 1.83 -32.81
CA PRO A 156 -13.56 1.95 -31.77
C PRO A 156 -13.02 1.70 -30.36
N LEU A 157 -12.16 0.69 -30.17
CA LEU A 157 -11.54 0.38 -28.88
C LEU A 157 -10.64 1.52 -28.39
N PHE A 158 -9.89 2.16 -29.27
CA PHE A 158 -9.02 3.28 -28.89
C PHE A 158 -9.76 4.61 -28.73
N ARG A 159 -10.82 4.85 -29.51
CA ARG A 159 -11.61 6.10 -29.46
C ARG A 159 -12.55 6.13 -28.27
N LEU A 160 -13.23 5.02 -28.00
CA LEU A 160 -14.26 4.93 -26.96
C LEU A 160 -13.65 4.64 -25.59
N HIS A 161 -12.41 4.09 -25.52
CA HIS A 161 -11.75 3.74 -24.26
C HIS A 161 -10.37 4.39 -24.12
N LYS A 162 -10.31 5.46 -23.32
CA LYS A 162 -9.10 6.24 -23.05
C LYS A 162 -7.98 5.50 -22.32
N ASN A 163 -8.19 4.24 -21.93
CA ASN A 163 -7.23 3.41 -21.21
C ASN A 163 -6.85 2.15 -21.99
N THR A 164 -7.26 2.01 -23.26
CA THR A 164 -6.87 0.88 -24.09
C THR A 164 -5.51 1.10 -24.73
N GLU A 165 -4.62 0.12 -24.64
CA GLU A 165 -3.34 0.13 -25.34
C GLU A 165 -2.99 -1.27 -25.86
N LEU A 166 -2.10 -1.32 -26.86
CA LEU A 166 -1.57 -2.56 -27.40
C LEU A 166 -0.14 -2.82 -26.96
N SER A 167 0.17 -4.10 -26.90
CA SER A 167 1.50 -4.65 -26.71
C SER A 167 1.79 -5.70 -27.77
N VAL A 168 3.08 -5.96 -27.98
CA VAL A 168 3.57 -7.11 -28.73
C VAL A 168 4.05 -8.16 -27.73
N SER A 169 3.88 -9.43 -28.06
CA SER A 169 4.29 -10.53 -27.20
C SER A 169 4.91 -11.66 -28.01
N ALA A 170 5.84 -12.37 -27.39
CA ALA A 170 6.28 -13.66 -27.87
C ALA A 170 5.10 -14.66 -27.83
N THR A 171 5.17 -15.69 -28.67
CA THR A 171 4.21 -16.81 -28.66
C THR A 171 4.61 -17.90 -27.69
N ASP A 172 5.90 -17.93 -27.30
CA ASP A 172 6.45 -18.79 -26.25
C ASP A 172 6.82 -17.93 -25.03
N PHE A 173 6.14 -18.18 -23.91
CA PHE A 173 6.32 -17.47 -22.65
C PHE A 173 5.87 -18.34 -21.48
N ALA A 174 6.51 -18.15 -20.34
CA ALA A 174 6.09 -18.68 -19.06
C ALA A 174 5.72 -17.55 -18.11
N ARG A 175 4.94 -17.87 -17.08
CA ARG A 175 4.68 -16.92 -15.99
C ARG A 175 6.01 -16.53 -15.33
N PRO A 176 6.29 -15.24 -15.12
CA PRO A 176 7.49 -14.82 -14.40
C PRO A 176 7.47 -15.35 -12.96
N GLU A 177 8.46 -16.17 -12.59
CA GLU A 177 8.63 -16.64 -11.21
C GLU A 177 9.57 -15.69 -10.45
N GLN A 178 9.03 -14.96 -9.48
CA GLN A 178 9.80 -13.98 -8.73
C GLN A 178 9.90 -14.34 -7.25
N LYS A 179 11.11 -14.23 -6.71
CA LYS A 179 11.41 -14.52 -5.31
C LYS A 179 11.03 -13.33 -4.45
N GLN A 180 9.94 -13.45 -3.68
CA GLN A 180 9.50 -12.41 -2.72
C GLN A 180 10.43 -12.22 -1.49
N THR A 181 11.67 -12.73 -1.53
CA THR A 181 12.55 -12.87 -0.36
C THR A 181 13.54 -11.72 -0.15
N ILE A 182 13.61 -10.72 -1.02
CA ILE A 182 14.65 -9.69 -0.91
C ILE A 182 14.23 -8.57 0.05
N ASN A 183 15.04 -8.40 1.11
CA ASN A 183 15.06 -7.33 2.11
C ASN A 183 13.75 -6.51 2.26
N ARG A 184 12.82 -7.00 3.08
CA ARG A 184 11.50 -6.38 3.38
C ARG A 184 11.57 -5.04 4.14
N LEU A 185 12.78 -4.51 4.39
CA LEU A 185 12.96 -3.24 5.07
C LEU A 185 12.98 -2.05 4.09
N ASP A 186 13.55 -2.22 2.89
CA ASP A 186 13.55 -1.18 1.85
C ASP A 186 12.27 -1.29 1.01
N THR A 187 11.29 -0.45 1.34
CA THR A 187 10.00 -0.39 0.66
C THR A 187 10.01 0.52 -0.56
N ARG A 188 11.15 1.10 -0.95
CA ARG A 188 11.20 2.03 -2.09
C ARG A 188 11.15 1.29 -3.41
N VAL A 189 10.58 1.94 -4.42
CA VAL A 189 10.71 1.50 -5.81
C VAL A 189 12.13 1.81 -6.28
N ARG A 190 12.98 0.78 -6.24
CA ARG A 190 14.35 0.83 -6.75
C ARG A 190 14.40 0.85 -8.29
N ILE A 191 15.05 1.86 -8.84
CA ILE A 191 15.27 2.09 -10.27
C ILE A 191 16.77 2.18 -10.52
N LEU A 192 17.28 1.38 -11.46
CA LEU A 192 18.62 1.54 -12.03
C LEU A 192 18.48 2.31 -13.34
N ALA A 193 19.08 3.49 -13.42
CA ALA A 193 19.07 4.34 -14.60
C ALA A 193 20.48 4.47 -15.18
N ILE A 194 20.66 4.06 -16.43
CA ILE A 194 21.94 4.10 -17.12
C ILE A 194 21.87 5.08 -18.29
N PHE A 195 22.75 6.07 -18.28
CA PHE A 195 23.00 7.00 -19.38
C PHE A 195 24.34 6.64 -19.98
N ALA A 196 24.32 5.96 -21.11
CA ALA A 196 25.45 5.20 -21.63
C ALA A 196 26.32 5.97 -22.63
N ASP A 197 25.86 7.13 -23.12
CA ASP A 197 26.56 7.89 -24.14
C ASP A 197 27.13 9.21 -23.58
N ASN A 198 28.41 9.49 -23.88
CA ASN A 198 29.08 10.71 -23.42
C ASN A 198 28.63 11.96 -24.18
N GLU A 199 28.51 11.87 -25.51
CA GLU A 199 28.19 13.00 -26.36
C GLU A 199 26.76 13.49 -26.12
N LEU A 200 25.81 12.56 -25.98
CA LEU A 200 24.43 12.89 -25.63
C LEU A 200 24.32 13.56 -24.25
N ASP A 201 25.21 13.20 -23.31
CA ASP A 201 25.20 13.78 -21.97
C ASP A 201 25.83 15.18 -21.94
N GLU A 202 26.97 15.38 -22.62
CA GLU A 202 27.64 16.68 -22.78
C GLU A 202 26.74 17.70 -23.50
N ASN A 203 26.01 17.24 -24.53
CA ASN A 203 25.04 18.06 -25.27
C ASN A 203 23.72 18.29 -24.51
N ASN A 204 23.60 17.79 -23.28
CA ASN A 204 22.43 17.95 -22.41
C ASN A 204 21.13 17.37 -23.01
N GLU A 205 21.25 16.35 -23.86
CA GLU A 205 20.09 15.73 -24.52
C GLU A 205 19.27 14.86 -23.57
N TYR A 206 19.89 14.33 -22.50
CA TYR A 206 19.22 13.55 -21.46
C TYR A 206 18.51 14.38 -20.37
N LYS A 207 18.46 15.71 -20.52
CA LYS A 207 17.95 16.61 -19.47
C LYS A 207 16.54 16.21 -19.02
N GLN A 208 15.64 15.96 -19.97
CA GLN A 208 14.24 15.67 -19.68
C GLN A 208 14.06 14.33 -18.96
N GLU A 209 14.87 13.33 -19.32
CA GLU A 209 14.89 12.03 -18.67
C GLU A 209 15.40 12.12 -17.23
N LYS A 210 16.52 12.82 -17.01
CA LYS A 210 17.08 13.05 -15.67
C LYS A 210 16.05 13.74 -14.77
N GLU A 211 15.44 14.83 -15.23
CA GLU A 211 14.40 15.55 -14.50
C GLU A 211 13.16 14.67 -14.23
N SER A 212 12.76 13.85 -15.20
CA SER A 212 11.60 12.96 -15.06
C SER A 212 11.81 11.87 -14.04
N LEU A 213 12.99 11.24 -14.06
CA LEU A 213 13.39 10.24 -13.07
C LEU A 213 13.52 10.86 -11.69
N ASP A 214 14.23 11.99 -11.54
CA ASP A 214 14.43 12.62 -10.23
C ASP A 214 13.13 12.99 -9.52
N ARG A 215 12.10 13.40 -10.27
CA ARG A 215 10.76 13.66 -9.71
C ARG A 215 10.14 12.42 -9.05
N LEU A 216 10.53 11.20 -9.42
CA LEU A 216 9.99 9.95 -8.84
C LEU A 216 10.39 9.76 -7.37
N LYS A 217 11.49 10.40 -6.92
CA LYS A 217 11.90 10.38 -5.50
C LYS A 217 10.77 10.87 -4.58
N LYS A 218 9.97 11.84 -5.02
CA LYS A 218 8.82 12.36 -4.25
C LYS A 218 7.67 11.33 -4.09
N TYR A 219 7.66 10.29 -4.92
CA TYR A 219 6.68 9.20 -4.92
C TYR A 219 7.21 7.89 -4.30
N GLY A 220 8.36 7.93 -3.62
CA GLY A 220 8.93 6.78 -2.93
C GLY A 220 9.88 5.94 -3.79
N ALA A 221 10.45 6.50 -4.85
CA ALA A 221 11.49 5.84 -5.63
C ALA A 221 12.88 6.03 -5.01
N PHE A 222 13.72 4.99 -5.10
CA PHE A 222 15.17 5.10 -4.97
C PHE A 222 15.78 4.94 -6.35
N ILE A 223 16.63 5.88 -6.76
CA ILE A 223 17.18 5.91 -8.11
C ILE A 223 18.69 5.89 -8.00
N GLN A 224 19.31 4.83 -8.53
CA GLN A 224 20.74 4.79 -8.76
C GLN A 224 20.98 5.13 -10.22
N THR A 225 21.63 6.27 -10.44
CA THR A 225 21.98 6.73 -11.78
C THR A 225 23.44 6.44 -12.05
N LEU A 226 23.72 5.80 -13.18
CA LEU A 226 25.06 5.60 -13.72
C LEU A 226 25.22 6.43 -14.98
N TYR A 227 26.16 7.37 -14.93
CA TYR A 227 26.60 8.12 -16.10
C TYR A 227 27.84 7.44 -16.66
N GLN A 228 27.77 7.07 -17.94
CA GLN A 228 28.88 6.51 -18.70
C GLN A 228 29.62 5.39 -17.94
N PRO A 229 28.89 4.35 -17.46
CA PRO A 229 29.53 3.29 -16.72
C PRO A 229 30.42 2.48 -17.66
N ASN A 230 31.65 2.19 -17.22
CA ASN A 230 32.41 1.11 -17.82
C ASN A 230 31.72 -0.25 -17.54
N TYR A 231 32.12 -1.28 -18.27
CA TYR A 231 31.50 -2.61 -18.15
C TYR A 231 31.50 -3.15 -16.71
N SER A 232 32.61 -2.97 -15.96
CA SER A 232 32.71 -3.46 -14.59
C SER A 232 31.68 -2.80 -13.66
N LYS A 233 31.52 -1.47 -13.74
CA LYS A 233 30.53 -0.72 -12.94
C LYS A 233 29.10 -1.08 -13.32
N LEU A 234 28.86 -1.34 -14.60
CA LEU A 234 27.56 -1.82 -15.07
C LEU A 234 27.23 -3.17 -14.43
N ILE A 235 28.14 -4.14 -14.50
CA ILE A 235 27.93 -5.46 -13.90
C ILE A 235 27.75 -5.37 -12.38
N GLU A 236 28.57 -4.59 -11.69
CA GLU A 236 28.44 -4.36 -10.23
C GLU A 236 27.03 -3.87 -9.86
N ALA A 237 26.50 -2.90 -10.60
CA ALA A 237 25.15 -2.39 -10.34
C ALA A 237 24.05 -3.40 -10.69
N LEU A 238 24.23 -4.22 -11.72
CA LEU A 238 23.31 -5.33 -12.05
C LEU A 238 23.38 -6.44 -10.98
N GLU A 239 24.50 -6.58 -10.28
CA GLU A 239 24.70 -7.60 -9.25
C GLU A 239 24.19 -7.19 -7.86
N GLU A 240 23.81 -5.93 -7.67
CA GLU A 240 23.25 -5.37 -6.43
C GLU A 240 22.22 -6.32 -5.77
N PRO A 241 22.53 -6.88 -4.57
CA PRO A 241 21.69 -7.87 -3.92
C PRO A 241 20.28 -7.37 -3.57
N ALA A 242 20.10 -6.05 -3.39
CA ALA A 242 18.79 -5.48 -3.16
C ALA A 242 17.86 -5.55 -4.38
N GLY A 243 18.41 -5.78 -5.58
CA GLY A 243 17.69 -5.89 -6.85
C GLY A 243 17.02 -4.58 -7.31
N TRP A 244 16.42 -4.64 -8.50
CA TRP A 244 15.80 -3.49 -9.19
C TRP A 244 14.37 -3.82 -9.61
N HIS A 245 13.43 -2.89 -9.42
CA HIS A 245 12.06 -3.03 -9.93
C HIS A 245 11.94 -2.52 -11.36
N ILE A 246 12.69 -1.46 -11.67
CA ILE A 246 12.73 -0.84 -13.00
C ILE A 246 14.19 -0.72 -13.43
N PHE A 247 14.45 -1.14 -14.67
CA PHE A 247 15.71 -0.91 -15.37
C PHE A 247 15.46 0.11 -16.47
N PHE A 248 16.24 1.19 -16.50
CA PHE A 248 16.16 2.22 -17.52
C PHE A 248 17.54 2.35 -18.19
N PHE A 249 17.55 2.27 -19.51
CA PHE A 249 18.75 2.46 -20.33
C PHE A 249 18.49 3.53 -21.39
N ALA A 250 19.36 4.53 -21.46
CA ALA A 250 19.40 5.52 -22.52
C ALA A 250 20.79 5.54 -23.15
N GLY A 251 20.84 5.41 -24.47
CA GLY A 251 22.08 5.28 -25.23
C GLY A 251 21.87 4.64 -26.59
N HIS A 252 22.96 4.39 -27.31
CA HIS A 252 22.90 3.74 -28.61
C HIS A 252 22.64 2.23 -28.48
N SER A 253 21.78 1.73 -29.36
CA SER A 253 21.58 0.30 -29.57
C SER A 253 21.40 0.00 -31.05
N HIS A 254 21.75 -1.22 -31.43
CA HIS A 254 21.51 -1.73 -32.77
C HIS A 254 21.25 -3.24 -32.71
N SER A 255 20.58 -3.78 -33.72
CA SER A 255 20.44 -5.22 -33.90
C SER A 255 21.07 -5.65 -35.23
N ASN A 256 21.32 -6.95 -35.36
CA ASN A 256 21.81 -7.51 -36.62
C ASN A 256 20.73 -7.36 -37.70
N PRO A 257 21.07 -7.48 -39.00
CA PRO A 257 20.09 -7.35 -40.08
C PRO A 257 18.86 -8.24 -39.88
N ASP A 258 19.03 -9.42 -39.29
CA ASP A 258 17.98 -10.38 -38.99
C ASP A 258 17.20 -10.08 -37.69
N GLY A 259 17.63 -9.11 -36.90
CA GLY A 259 16.97 -8.64 -35.67
C GLY A 259 16.94 -9.65 -34.52
N ARG A 260 17.79 -10.68 -34.59
CA ARG A 260 17.88 -11.76 -33.60
C ARG A 260 18.84 -11.46 -32.45
N ILE A 261 19.86 -10.67 -32.73
CA ILE A 261 20.89 -10.30 -31.76
C ILE A 261 20.91 -8.78 -31.69
N GLY A 262 20.68 -8.24 -30.49
CA GLY A 262 20.81 -6.82 -30.18
C GLY A 262 22.08 -6.53 -29.40
N TRP A 263 22.59 -5.31 -29.53
CA TRP A 263 23.72 -4.78 -28.79
C TRP A 263 23.35 -3.47 -28.11
N LEU A 264 23.86 -3.29 -26.90
CA LEU A 264 23.88 -2.01 -26.19
C LEU A 264 25.29 -1.43 -26.28
N GLN A 265 25.40 -0.15 -26.62
CA GLN A 265 26.67 0.55 -26.61
C GLN A 265 26.81 1.32 -25.29
N ILE A 266 27.96 1.16 -24.63
CA ILE A 266 28.39 2.02 -23.53
C ILE A 266 29.67 2.75 -23.94
N SER A 267 29.71 4.04 -23.64
CA SER A 267 30.84 4.92 -23.91
C SER A 267 31.26 5.60 -22.61
N TRP A 268 32.55 5.60 -22.27
CA TRP A 268 33.08 6.19 -21.04
C TRP A 268 34.49 6.75 -21.23
N LEU A 269 34.88 7.71 -20.40
CA LEU A 269 36.25 8.23 -20.34
C LEU A 269 37.10 7.36 -19.39
N ASP A 270 38.27 6.91 -19.85
CA ASP A 270 39.25 6.24 -18.99
C ASP A 270 40.05 7.24 -18.11
N ASP A 271 40.94 6.71 -17.25
CA ASP A 271 41.73 7.53 -16.32
C ASP A 271 42.63 8.56 -17.03
N ASN A 272 42.90 8.38 -18.33
CA ASN A 272 43.67 9.29 -19.17
C ASN A 272 42.77 10.22 -20.02
N GLN A 273 41.48 10.32 -19.70
CA GLN A 273 40.48 11.09 -20.43
C GLN A 273 40.31 10.66 -21.90
N LYS A 274 40.59 9.40 -22.25
CA LYS A 274 40.31 8.88 -23.59
C LYS A 274 38.92 8.24 -23.63
N LEU A 275 38.16 8.57 -24.66
CA LEU A 275 36.86 7.95 -24.93
C LEU A 275 37.04 6.49 -25.32
N GLN A 276 36.44 5.61 -24.52
CA GLN A 276 36.34 4.18 -24.75
C GLN A 276 34.90 3.84 -25.08
N THR A 277 34.71 2.91 -26.01
CA THR A 277 33.39 2.43 -26.41
C THR A 277 33.38 0.91 -26.37
N LYS A 278 32.34 0.32 -25.78
CA LYS A 278 32.10 -1.12 -25.80
C LYS A 278 30.68 -1.41 -26.24
N GLU A 279 30.55 -2.29 -27.23
CA GLU A 279 29.28 -2.91 -27.59
C GLU A 279 29.12 -4.19 -26.76
N ILE A 280 27.96 -4.33 -26.13
CA ILE A 280 27.61 -5.45 -25.26
C ILE A 280 26.47 -6.20 -25.92
N GLU A 281 26.69 -7.47 -26.21
CA GLU A 281 25.63 -8.30 -26.77
C GLU A 281 24.51 -8.57 -25.75
N ILE A 282 23.27 -8.54 -26.25
CA ILE A 282 22.08 -9.22 -25.72
C ILE A 282 22.39 -10.31 -24.68
N ASN A 283 23.00 -11.34 -25.25
CA ASN A 283 23.24 -12.63 -24.63
C ASN A 283 24.27 -12.58 -23.51
N GLU A 284 25.22 -11.63 -23.55
CA GLU A 284 26.11 -11.39 -22.41
C GLU A 284 25.29 -10.96 -21.20
N LEU A 285 24.32 -10.06 -21.39
CA LEU A 285 23.50 -9.54 -20.30
C LEU A 285 22.45 -10.52 -19.77
N THR A 286 22.11 -11.58 -20.53
CA THR A 286 21.04 -12.54 -20.20
C THR A 286 21.14 -13.10 -18.78
N LYS A 287 22.33 -13.50 -18.32
CA LYS A 287 22.50 -14.06 -16.96
C LYS A 287 22.10 -13.05 -15.88
N TRP A 288 22.53 -11.80 -16.03
CA TRP A 288 22.23 -10.73 -15.07
C TRP A 288 20.78 -10.28 -15.19
N MET A 289 20.23 -10.16 -16.40
CA MET A 289 18.82 -9.85 -16.61
C MET A 289 17.90 -10.93 -16.03
N GLN A 290 18.22 -12.21 -16.21
CA GLN A 290 17.47 -13.31 -15.59
C GLN A 290 17.51 -13.24 -14.07
N LYS A 291 18.68 -12.91 -13.49
CA LYS A 291 18.80 -12.67 -12.04
C LYS A 291 17.87 -11.55 -11.61
N LEU A 292 17.92 -10.39 -12.28
CA LEU A 292 17.06 -9.25 -11.97
C LEU A 292 15.56 -9.58 -12.07
N ILE A 293 15.16 -10.31 -13.11
CA ILE A 293 13.78 -10.79 -13.31
C ILE A 293 13.35 -11.69 -12.16
N ASN A 294 14.17 -12.71 -11.83
CA ASN A 294 13.90 -13.65 -10.74
C ASN A 294 13.87 -12.96 -9.37
N ASP A 295 14.62 -11.88 -9.22
CA ASP A 295 14.66 -11.07 -8.00
C ASP A 295 13.37 -10.25 -7.87
N LYS A 296 13.16 -9.23 -8.73
CA LYS A 296 11.94 -8.40 -8.72
C LYS A 296 11.71 -7.48 -9.92
N LEU A 297 12.53 -7.53 -10.96
CA LEU A 297 12.43 -6.64 -12.12
C LEU A 297 11.08 -6.82 -12.82
N GLN A 298 10.30 -5.73 -12.89
CA GLN A 298 8.99 -5.71 -13.55
C GLN A 298 9.04 -5.04 -14.91
N LEU A 299 9.85 -3.99 -15.05
CA LEU A 299 9.83 -3.11 -16.21
C LEU A 299 11.26 -2.78 -16.65
N ALA A 300 11.57 -3.03 -17.91
CA ALA A 300 12.76 -2.50 -18.57
C ALA A 300 12.35 -1.46 -19.62
N ILE A 301 12.94 -0.27 -19.57
CA ILE A 301 12.71 0.79 -20.54
C ILE A 301 14.01 1.04 -21.30
N PHE A 302 14.01 0.73 -22.59
CA PHE A 302 15.12 1.01 -23.49
C PHE A 302 14.77 2.23 -24.32
N ASN A 303 15.34 3.35 -23.90
CA ASN A 303 15.36 4.57 -24.67
C ASN A 303 16.56 4.55 -25.63
N SER A 304 16.50 3.65 -26.62
CA SER A 304 17.57 3.41 -27.58
C SER A 304 17.02 3.13 -28.98
N CYS A 305 17.90 3.24 -29.98
CA CYS A 305 17.52 3.37 -31.38
C CYS A 305 17.10 2.07 -32.12
N ASP A 306 17.16 0.88 -31.52
CA ASP A 306 16.66 -0.35 -32.15
C ASP A 306 16.24 -1.33 -31.06
N GLY A 307 14.94 -1.35 -30.79
CA GLY A 307 14.40 -1.91 -29.57
C GLY A 307 13.72 -3.27 -29.71
N LEU A 308 13.19 -3.61 -30.90
CA LEU A 308 12.44 -4.86 -31.09
C LEU A 308 13.34 -6.09 -30.98
N GLY A 309 14.56 -6.04 -31.52
CA GLY A 309 15.53 -7.14 -31.38
C GLY A 309 15.91 -7.39 -29.92
N LEU A 310 16.21 -6.32 -29.18
CA LEU A 310 16.50 -6.36 -27.74
C LEU A 310 15.30 -6.92 -26.95
N ALA A 311 14.10 -6.41 -27.21
CA ALA A 311 12.90 -6.85 -26.53
C ALA A 311 12.60 -8.33 -26.76
N ASN A 312 12.80 -8.83 -27.99
CA ASN A 312 12.62 -10.25 -28.31
C ASN A 312 13.52 -11.14 -27.44
N GLN A 313 14.82 -10.80 -27.36
CA GLN A 313 15.76 -11.55 -26.53
C GLN A 313 15.39 -11.49 -25.05
N LEU A 314 15.01 -10.32 -24.53
CA LEU A 314 14.64 -10.15 -23.13
C LEU A 314 13.29 -10.80 -22.76
N THR A 315 12.34 -10.86 -23.70
CA THR A 315 11.05 -11.53 -23.47
C THR A 315 11.18 -13.04 -23.40
N SER A 316 12.17 -13.64 -24.07
CA SER A 316 12.50 -15.05 -23.90
C SER A 316 12.92 -15.41 -22.46
N LEU A 317 13.32 -14.41 -21.66
CA LEU A 317 13.65 -14.55 -20.24
C LEU A 317 12.44 -14.38 -19.31
N ASN A 318 11.23 -14.32 -19.87
CA ASN A 318 9.97 -14.07 -19.17
C ASN A 318 9.93 -12.70 -18.44
N LEU A 319 10.64 -11.68 -18.95
CA LEU A 319 10.52 -10.31 -18.45
C LEU A 319 9.05 -9.85 -18.48
N PRO A 320 8.47 -9.32 -17.38
CA PRO A 320 7.04 -8.96 -17.36
C PRO A 320 6.68 -7.89 -18.38
N TYR A 321 7.42 -6.77 -18.39
CA TYR A 321 7.19 -5.66 -19.29
C TYR A 321 8.49 -5.05 -19.79
N CYS A 322 8.51 -4.69 -21.07
CA CYS A 322 9.57 -3.94 -21.72
C CYS A 322 8.95 -2.80 -22.53
N ILE A 323 9.55 -1.62 -22.52
CA ILE A 323 9.17 -0.50 -23.38
C ILE A 323 10.35 -0.17 -24.27
N VAL A 324 10.11 -0.21 -25.57
CA VAL A 324 11.13 0.00 -26.59
C VAL A 324 10.59 0.84 -27.74
N MET A 325 11.49 1.32 -28.59
CA MET A 325 11.13 1.94 -29.85
C MET A 325 11.23 0.90 -30.98
N ARG A 326 10.27 0.92 -31.89
CA ARG A 326 10.27 0.06 -33.08
C ARG A 326 11.41 0.41 -34.04
N GLU A 327 11.72 1.69 -34.14
CA GLU A 327 12.78 2.25 -34.97
C GLU A 327 13.53 3.35 -34.23
N ARG A 328 14.63 3.85 -34.83
CA ARG A 328 15.42 4.95 -34.26
C ARG A 328 14.56 6.20 -34.07
N VAL A 329 14.76 6.89 -32.95
CA VAL A 329 14.11 8.17 -32.63
C VAL A 329 15.14 9.19 -32.18
N ASP A 330 14.81 10.46 -32.30
CA ASP A 330 15.60 11.54 -31.72
C ASP A 330 15.47 11.55 -30.17
N SER A 331 16.54 11.98 -29.48
CA SER A 331 16.60 12.00 -28.01
C SER A 331 15.44 12.77 -27.38
N PHE A 332 15.06 13.89 -27.98
CA PHE A 332 13.97 14.76 -27.48
C PHE A 332 12.59 14.08 -27.53
N PHE A 333 12.28 13.37 -28.62
CA PHE A 333 11.05 12.58 -28.71
C PHE A 333 10.99 11.54 -27.59
N ALA A 334 12.11 10.89 -27.32
CA ALA A 334 12.14 9.81 -26.36
C ALA A 334 12.13 10.28 -24.89
N GLY A 335 12.79 11.39 -24.60
CA GLY A 335 12.62 12.12 -23.33
C GLY A 335 11.17 12.57 -23.13
N THR A 336 10.49 13.00 -24.20
CA THR A 336 9.08 13.40 -24.16
C THR A 336 8.16 12.21 -23.88
N LEU A 337 8.39 11.07 -24.54
CA LEU A 337 7.68 9.82 -24.25
C LEU A 337 7.83 9.46 -22.76
N LEU A 338 9.07 9.40 -22.26
CA LEU A 338 9.36 9.00 -20.88
C LEU A 338 8.65 9.92 -19.88
N ASN A 339 8.71 11.24 -20.11
CA ASN A 339 8.04 12.22 -19.27
C ASN A 339 6.52 11.99 -19.20
N HIS A 340 5.85 11.83 -20.34
CA HIS A 340 4.40 11.59 -20.36
C HIS A 340 4.00 10.24 -19.78
N LEU A 341 4.79 9.20 -20.06
CA LEU A 341 4.60 7.85 -19.53
C LEU A 341 4.71 7.83 -18.01
N LEU A 342 5.81 8.35 -17.45
CA LEU A 342 6.03 8.40 -15.99
C LEU A 342 5.01 9.29 -15.30
N LYS A 343 4.60 10.40 -15.93
CA LYS A 343 3.53 11.26 -15.42
C LYS A 343 2.21 10.49 -15.27
N ALA A 344 1.86 9.67 -16.25
CA ALA A 344 0.64 8.86 -16.18
C ALA A 344 0.77 7.67 -15.21
N PHE A 345 1.90 6.96 -15.26
CA PHE A 345 2.14 5.75 -14.47
C PHE A 345 2.26 6.05 -12.98
N VAL A 346 2.99 7.10 -12.63
CA VAL A 346 3.31 7.44 -11.25
C VAL A 346 2.38 8.51 -10.68
N GLU A 347 2.24 9.65 -11.36
CA GLU A 347 1.48 10.78 -10.80
C GLU A 347 -0.04 10.58 -10.92
N LYS A 348 -0.50 9.90 -11.98
CA LYS A 348 -1.93 9.61 -12.20
C LYS A 348 -2.32 8.18 -11.80
N GLU A 349 -1.39 7.40 -11.27
CA GLU A 349 -1.58 6.02 -10.79
C GLU A 349 -2.30 5.13 -11.83
N LYS A 350 -1.94 5.26 -13.11
CA LYS A 350 -2.47 4.42 -14.20
C LYS A 350 -1.69 3.10 -14.31
N SER A 351 -2.31 2.07 -14.89
CA SER A 351 -1.61 0.87 -15.32
C SER A 351 -0.56 1.20 -16.39
N ILE A 352 0.41 0.31 -16.63
CA ILE A 352 1.42 0.52 -17.66
C ILE A 352 0.81 0.70 -19.06
N PHE A 353 -0.23 -0.07 -19.40
CA PHE A 353 -0.97 0.05 -20.67
C PHE A 353 -1.69 1.41 -20.77
N ALA A 354 -2.47 1.78 -19.77
CA ALA A 354 -3.20 3.05 -19.77
C ALA A 354 -2.26 4.27 -19.71
N SER A 355 -1.05 4.09 -19.17
CA SER A 355 0.01 5.11 -19.16
C SER A 355 0.64 5.30 -20.53
N MET A 356 0.93 4.20 -21.22
CA MET A 356 1.43 4.22 -22.58
C MET A 356 0.39 4.81 -23.54
N ARG A 357 -0.90 4.49 -23.38
CA ARG A 357 -1.99 5.13 -24.13
C ARG A 357 -2.00 6.63 -23.94
N TYR A 358 -1.92 7.09 -22.69
CA TYR A 358 -1.86 8.51 -22.39
C TYR A 358 -0.65 9.17 -23.08
N ALA A 359 0.54 8.57 -22.96
CA ALA A 359 1.75 9.10 -23.58
C ALA A 359 1.62 9.17 -25.10
N ARG A 360 1.08 8.13 -25.74
CA ARG A 360 0.84 8.10 -27.19
C ARG A 360 -0.12 9.20 -27.65
N GLU A 361 -1.19 9.48 -26.90
CA GLU A 361 -2.11 10.57 -27.22
C GLU A 361 -1.43 11.96 -27.15
N GLN A 362 -0.54 12.17 -26.16
CA GLN A 362 0.24 13.40 -26.08
C GLN A 362 1.20 13.51 -27.26
N LEU A 363 1.94 12.43 -27.57
CA LEU A 363 2.85 12.38 -28.70
C LEU A 363 2.14 12.61 -30.04
N LEU A 364 0.95 12.03 -30.24
CA LEU A 364 0.14 12.29 -31.44
C LEU A 364 -0.17 13.77 -31.59
N SER A 365 -0.52 14.46 -30.49
CA SER A 365 -0.78 15.90 -30.52
C SER A 365 0.47 16.73 -30.75
N GLU A 366 1.61 16.28 -30.24
CA GLU A 366 2.87 17.03 -30.25
C GLU A 366 3.73 16.77 -31.49
N TYR A 367 3.63 15.60 -32.13
CA TYR A 367 4.53 15.19 -33.21
C TYR A 367 3.82 14.81 -34.52
N ASP A 368 2.53 14.47 -34.50
CA ASP A 368 1.85 13.89 -35.66
C ASP A 368 0.68 14.75 -36.19
N LYS A 369 0.51 16.00 -35.70
CA LYS A 369 -0.53 16.95 -36.15
C LYS A 369 0.05 18.18 -36.83
N GLY A 370 -0.71 18.72 -37.80
CA GLY A 370 -0.35 19.94 -38.53
C GLY A 370 0.73 19.68 -39.58
N PHE A 371 1.74 20.56 -39.66
CA PHE A 371 2.87 20.43 -40.59
C PHE A 371 3.95 19.42 -40.15
N LYS A 372 3.67 18.58 -39.14
CA LYS A 372 4.66 17.66 -38.55
C LYS A 372 4.57 16.26 -39.18
N PRO A 373 5.65 15.46 -39.14
CA PRO A 373 5.66 14.11 -39.71
C PRO A 373 4.62 13.19 -39.06
N SER A 374 3.71 12.63 -39.84
CA SER A 374 2.77 11.63 -39.33
C SER A 374 3.46 10.30 -39.04
N GLY A 375 3.04 9.61 -37.97
CA GLY A 375 3.48 8.26 -37.63
C GLY A 375 4.65 8.17 -36.64
N LYS A 376 5.18 9.28 -36.09
CA LYS A 376 6.18 9.20 -35.01
C LYS A 376 5.56 8.60 -33.74
N SER A 377 4.29 8.91 -33.46
CA SER A 377 3.57 8.33 -32.33
C SER A 377 3.38 6.80 -32.41
N TRP A 378 3.69 6.17 -33.54
CA TRP A 378 3.61 4.71 -33.74
C TRP A 378 4.82 3.94 -33.23
N LEU A 379 5.94 4.64 -33.03
CA LEU A 379 7.24 4.02 -32.74
C LEU A 379 7.33 3.42 -31.33
N PRO A 380 6.81 4.05 -30.26
CA PRO A 380 6.84 3.46 -28.94
C PRO A 380 5.96 2.21 -28.85
N VAL A 381 6.48 1.12 -28.28
CA VAL A 381 5.74 -0.13 -28.12
C VAL A 381 6.03 -0.78 -26.76
N ILE A 382 4.99 -1.32 -26.14
CA ILE A 382 5.14 -2.22 -25.01
C ILE A 382 5.38 -3.61 -25.57
N VAL A 383 6.42 -4.28 -25.11
CA VAL A 383 6.58 -5.72 -25.27
C VAL A 383 6.27 -6.35 -23.92
N ALA A 384 5.19 -7.12 -23.85
CA ALA A 384 4.63 -7.62 -22.60
C ALA A 384 4.62 -9.15 -22.58
N ASN A 385 4.88 -9.72 -21.40
CA ASN A 385 4.54 -11.10 -21.11
C ASN A 385 3.03 -11.18 -20.82
N PRO A 386 2.24 -11.94 -21.59
CA PRO A 386 0.79 -12.10 -21.39
C PRO A 386 0.39 -12.56 -19.97
N GLU A 387 1.23 -13.39 -19.35
CA GLU A 387 1.02 -13.96 -18.00
C GLU A 387 1.50 -13.04 -16.87
N ALA A 388 2.08 -11.89 -17.20
CA ALA A 388 2.46 -10.91 -16.19
C ALA A 388 1.22 -10.34 -15.47
N PRO A 389 1.31 -10.12 -14.14
CA PRO A 389 0.30 -9.38 -13.40
C PRO A 389 0.29 -7.91 -13.85
N GLU A 390 -0.88 -7.27 -13.77
CA GLU A 390 -1.04 -5.87 -14.15
C GLU A 390 -0.09 -4.96 -13.36
N LEU A 391 0.77 -4.23 -14.08
CA LEU A 391 1.76 -3.35 -13.48
C LEU A 391 1.19 -1.95 -13.23
N THR A 392 1.22 -1.54 -11.96
CA THR A 392 0.91 -0.18 -11.48
C THR A 392 2.04 0.31 -10.58
N TRP A 393 2.19 1.62 -10.40
CA TRP A 393 3.18 2.16 -9.45
C TRP A 393 2.99 1.61 -8.04
N ASP A 394 1.74 1.45 -7.60
CA ASP A 394 1.38 0.93 -6.28
C ASP A 394 1.80 -0.55 -6.09
N SER A 395 1.67 -1.36 -7.14
CA SER A 395 2.06 -2.78 -7.12
C SER A 395 3.57 -3.03 -6.97
N LEU A 396 4.40 -2.01 -7.20
CA LEU A 396 5.86 -2.09 -7.02
C LEU A 396 6.28 -2.00 -5.56
N PHE A 397 5.39 -1.58 -4.66
CA PHE A 397 5.67 -1.49 -3.23
C PHE A 397 5.35 -2.82 -2.55
N ILE A 398 6.24 -3.21 -1.63
CA ILE A 398 6.05 -4.38 -0.76
C ILE A 398 5.85 -3.86 0.66
N GLU A 399 4.93 -4.48 1.41
CA GLU A 399 4.73 -4.19 2.84
C GLU A 399 6.04 -4.28 3.60
N ARG A 400 6.35 -3.22 4.36
CA ARG A 400 7.45 -3.30 5.32
C ARG A 400 7.10 -4.35 6.34
N ARG A 401 7.85 -5.45 6.38
CA ARG A 401 7.76 -6.39 7.49
C ARG A 401 9.03 -6.34 8.29
N LEU A 402 8.86 -6.21 9.60
CA LEU A 402 9.95 -6.46 10.53
C LEU A 402 10.48 -7.88 10.29
N GLY A 403 11.77 -8.10 10.54
CA GLY A 403 12.31 -9.46 10.50
C GLY A 403 11.53 -10.37 11.48
N PRO A 404 11.45 -11.68 11.22
CA PRO A 404 10.62 -12.60 12.02
C PRO A 404 10.93 -12.54 13.53
N LYS A 405 12.20 -12.32 13.90
CA LYS A 405 12.61 -12.11 15.30
C LYS A 405 11.98 -10.85 15.92
N CYS A 406 11.95 -9.75 15.18
CA CYS A 406 11.38 -8.49 15.64
C CYS A 406 9.84 -8.55 15.69
N GLU A 407 9.19 -9.25 14.76
CA GLU A 407 7.74 -9.50 14.84
C GLU A 407 7.38 -10.36 16.07
N LEU A 408 8.21 -11.35 16.41
CA LEU A 408 8.05 -12.11 17.66
C LEU A 408 8.20 -11.24 18.91
N ILE A 409 9.16 -10.31 18.92
CA ILE A 409 9.32 -9.34 20.03
C ILE A 409 8.09 -8.44 20.12
N LEU A 410 7.57 -7.96 19.00
CA LEU A 410 6.34 -7.16 18.96
C LEU A 410 5.14 -7.94 19.50
N LEU A 411 5.00 -9.21 19.09
CA LEU A 411 3.97 -10.10 19.61
C LEU A 411 4.10 -10.30 21.13
N PHE A 412 5.33 -10.48 21.63
CA PHE A 412 5.60 -10.58 23.07
C PHE A 412 5.14 -9.32 23.82
N PHE A 413 5.47 -8.12 23.31
CA PHE A 413 4.99 -6.87 23.91
C PHE A 413 3.46 -6.75 23.89
N LEU A 414 2.80 -7.14 22.79
CA LEU A 414 1.33 -7.17 22.71
C LEU A 414 0.72 -8.11 23.75
N VAL A 415 1.34 -9.29 23.96
CA VAL A 415 0.93 -10.22 25.02
C VAL A 415 1.14 -9.59 26.39
N VAL A 416 2.29 -8.97 26.66
CA VAL A 416 2.56 -8.28 27.93
C VAL A 416 1.52 -7.18 28.22
N ILE A 417 1.13 -6.40 27.21
CA ILE A 417 0.05 -5.40 27.35
C ILE A 417 -1.29 -6.07 27.66
N ALA A 418 -1.57 -7.21 27.02
CA ALA A 418 -2.84 -7.90 27.17
C ALA A 418 -3.01 -8.62 28.51
N ILE A 419 -1.95 -9.24 29.05
CA ILE A 419 -2.06 -10.09 30.26
C ILE A 419 -1.16 -9.66 31.41
N GLY A 420 -0.22 -8.73 31.21
CA GLY A 420 0.78 -8.33 32.20
C GLY A 420 0.17 -7.76 33.47
N LEU A 421 -0.74 -6.79 33.35
CA LEU A 421 -1.42 -6.19 34.51
C LEU A 421 -2.34 -7.20 35.24
N PRO A 422 -3.19 -7.98 34.55
CA PRO A 422 -3.93 -9.07 35.19
C PRO A 422 -3.06 -10.06 35.96
N LEU A 423 -1.95 -10.51 35.36
CA LEU A 423 -1.05 -11.48 35.96
C LEU A 423 -0.26 -10.88 37.12
N SER A 424 0.16 -9.61 37.04
CA SER A 424 0.84 -8.93 38.15
C SER A 424 -0.08 -8.82 39.36
N ILE A 425 -1.35 -8.46 39.15
CA ILE A 425 -2.35 -8.42 40.20
C ILE A 425 -2.55 -9.81 40.81
N LEU A 426 -2.73 -10.83 39.98
CA LEU A 426 -2.94 -12.20 40.46
C LEU A 426 -1.74 -12.72 41.27
N ARG A 427 -0.52 -12.43 40.81
CA ARG A 427 0.72 -12.87 41.46
C ARG A 427 0.97 -12.13 42.78
N GLU A 428 0.78 -10.82 42.80
CA GLU A 428 1.10 -10.00 43.97
C GLU A 428 0.02 -10.08 45.05
N PHE A 429 -1.26 -10.18 44.67
CA PHE A 429 -2.40 -10.21 45.59
C PHE A 429 -2.93 -11.63 45.88
N GLY A 430 -2.42 -12.64 45.19
CA GLY A 430 -2.61 -14.06 45.51
C GLY A 430 -4.05 -14.60 45.37
N SER A 431 -4.98 -13.85 44.77
CA SER A 431 -6.40 -14.25 44.72
C SER A 431 -7.11 -13.80 43.44
N PHE A 432 -7.77 -14.77 42.78
CA PHE A 432 -8.68 -14.50 41.65
C PHE A 432 -9.86 -13.59 42.05
N ASN A 433 -10.28 -13.63 43.31
CA ASN A 433 -11.35 -12.75 43.80
C ASN A 433 -10.88 -11.29 43.87
N THR A 434 -9.60 -11.06 44.21
CA THR A 434 -9.01 -9.71 44.21
C THR A 434 -8.84 -9.19 42.79
N LEU A 435 -8.36 -10.02 41.86
CA LEU A 435 -8.31 -9.65 40.45
C LEU A 435 -9.70 -9.31 39.90
N ARG A 436 -10.72 -10.12 40.20
CA ARG A 436 -12.10 -9.83 39.82
C ARG A 436 -12.57 -8.50 40.39
N PHE A 437 -12.32 -8.26 41.67
CA PHE A 437 -12.71 -7.03 42.34
C PHE A 437 -12.07 -5.79 41.69
N TYR A 438 -10.75 -5.82 41.45
CA TYR A 438 -10.07 -4.71 40.79
C TYR A 438 -10.50 -4.54 39.33
N ALA A 439 -10.73 -5.64 38.60
CA ALA A 439 -11.22 -5.56 37.23
C ALA A 439 -12.64 -5.00 37.14
N GLN A 440 -13.50 -5.23 38.14
CA GLN A 440 -14.82 -4.60 38.25
C GLN A 440 -14.74 -3.12 38.63
N LEU A 441 -13.78 -2.74 39.47
CA LEU A 441 -13.51 -1.34 39.83
C LEU A 441 -12.93 -0.54 38.66
N TYR A 442 -11.96 -1.11 37.95
CA TYR A 442 -11.14 -0.40 36.97
C TYR A 442 -11.12 -1.11 35.60
N PRO A 443 -12.29 -1.41 35.00
CA PRO A 443 -12.33 -2.19 33.77
C PRO A 443 -11.73 -1.43 32.57
N HIS A 444 -11.67 -0.09 32.62
CA HIS A 444 -11.04 0.76 31.60
C HIS A 444 -9.52 0.60 31.49
N ILE A 445 -8.86 0.09 32.54
CA ILE A 445 -7.40 -0.11 32.60
C ILE A 445 -7.03 -1.60 32.65
N ILE A 446 -7.89 -2.44 33.24
CA ILE A 446 -7.60 -3.88 33.35
C ILE A 446 -8.24 -4.65 32.19
N VAL A 447 -9.55 -4.50 31.99
CA VAL A 447 -10.31 -5.31 31.02
C VAL A 447 -10.13 -4.79 29.59
N TYR A 448 -10.27 -3.47 29.37
CA TYR A 448 -10.15 -2.88 28.05
C TYR A 448 -8.80 -3.14 27.37
N PRO A 449 -7.63 -2.86 28.01
CA PRO A 449 -6.34 -3.11 27.36
C PRO A 449 -6.11 -4.57 27.06
N SER A 450 -6.67 -5.47 27.87
CA SER A 450 -6.59 -6.90 27.63
C SER A 450 -7.33 -7.34 26.36
N LEU A 451 -8.47 -6.68 26.05
CA LEU A 451 -9.35 -7.07 24.95
C LEU A 451 -9.04 -6.35 23.64
N PHE A 452 -8.86 -5.02 23.68
CA PHE A 452 -8.98 -4.18 22.49
C PHE A 452 -7.70 -3.41 22.14
N LEU A 453 -6.84 -3.10 23.11
CA LEU A 453 -5.62 -2.34 22.84
C LEU A 453 -4.60 -3.07 21.93
N PRO A 454 -4.38 -4.39 22.06
CA PRO A 454 -3.53 -5.13 21.13
C PRO A 454 -3.99 -5.03 19.68
N LEU A 455 -5.30 -5.01 19.42
CA LEU A 455 -5.85 -4.82 18.09
C LEU A 455 -5.47 -3.44 17.54
N SER A 456 -5.58 -2.38 18.34
CA SER A 456 -5.20 -1.03 17.94
C SER A 456 -3.71 -0.92 17.63
N LEU A 457 -2.85 -1.42 18.52
CA LEU A 457 -1.39 -1.38 18.33
C LEU A 457 -0.94 -2.19 17.12
N PHE A 458 -1.51 -3.38 16.92
CA PHE A 458 -1.21 -4.19 15.74
C PHE A 458 -1.68 -3.50 14.46
N SER A 459 -2.89 -2.93 14.45
CA SER A 459 -3.41 -2.19 13.30
C SER A 459 -2.56 -0.96 12.98
N LEU A 460 -2.08 -0.24 14.00
CA LEU A 460 -1.15 0.88 13.85
C LEU A 460 0.19 0.43 13.23
N TYR A 461 0.77 -0.66 13.70
CA TYR A 461 1.97 -1.26 13.10
C TYR A 461 1.75 -1.61 11.62
N ARG A 462 0.60 -2.21 11.30
CA ARG A 462 0.27 -2.57 9.91
C ARG A 462 0.01 -1.33 9.05
N ALA A 463 -0.59 -0.28 9.59
CA ALA A 463 -0.70 1.01 8.89
C ALA A 463 0.69 1.61 8.60
N PHE A 464 1.60 1.56 9.57
CA PHE A 464 3.00 1.99 9.38
C PHE A 464 3.71 1.22 8.26
N SER A 465 3.41 -0.07 8.09
CA SER A 465 4.02 -0.90 7.04
C SER A 465 3.71 -0.49 5.60
N LEU A 466 2.66 0.33 5.41
CA LEU A 466 2.17 0.78 4.10
C LEU A 466 2.62 2.20 3.74
N ILE A 467 3.42 2.83 4.59
CA ILE A 467 3.90 4.19 4.34
C ILE A 467 5.08 4.14 3.34
N ARG A 468 4.96 4.89 2.24
CA ARG A 468 6.04 5.15 1.27
C ARG A 468 7.14 5.96 1.96
N GLN A 469 8.41 5.61 1.73
CA GLN A 469 9.52 6.13 2.54
C GLN A 469 9.76 7.64 2.36
N LYS A 470 9.24 8.44 3.31
CA LYS A 470 9.78 9.73 3.78
C LYS A 470 10.05 9.63 5.29
N THR A 471 10.98 8.76 5.65
CA THR A 471 11.25 8.31 7.03
C THR A 471 11.53 9.44 8.02
N GLU A 472 12.08 10.57 7.60
CA GLU A 472 12.43 11.65 8.53
C GLU A 472 11.25 12.41 9.11
N VAL A 473 10.17 12.62 8.35
CA VAL A 473 9.02 13.40 8.85
C VAL A 473 8.23 12.57 9.85
N ILE A 474 7.98 11.31 9.52
CA ILE A 474 7.26 10.39 10.40
C ILE A 474 8.06 10.14 11.67
N PHE A 475 9.38 9.90 11.57
CA PHE A 475 10.20 9.69 12.76
C PHE A 475 10.22 10.93 13.68
N ARG A 476 10.26 12.14 13.11
CA ARG A 476 10.13 13.38 13.89
C ARG A 476 8.78 13.44 14.61
N PHE A 477 7.68 13.10 13.94
CA PHE A 477 6.37 13.00 14.59
C PHE A 477 6.37 11.95 15.70
N THR A 478 6.89 10.74 15.46
CA THR A 478 6.93 9.67 16.46
C THR A 478 7.71 10.10 17.72
N VAL A 479 8.83 10.82 17.58
CA VAL A 479 9.58 11.35 18.73
C VAL A 479 8.74 12.34 19.54
N VAL A 480 8.05 13.27 18.87
CA VAL A 480 7.13 14.21 19.53
C VAL A 480 5.98 13.46 20.21
N VAL A 481 5.42 12.44 19.56
CA VAL A 481 4.35 11.59 20.09
C VAL A 481 4.80 10.86 21.35
N ILE A 482 6.03 10.33 21.39
CA ILE A 482 6.59 9.70 22.59
C ILE A 482 6.66 10.71 23.74
N ILE A 483 7.16 11.92 23.50
CA ILE A 483 7.27 12.97 24.52
C ILE A 483 5.89 13.36 25.06
N VAL A 484 4.92 13.64 24.18
CA VAL A 484 3.55 14.02 24.57
C VAL A 484 2.87 12.89 25.35
N SER A 485 3.07 11.63 24.92
CA SER A 485 2.53 10.46 25.63
C SER A 485 3.16 10.30 27.02
N PHE A 486 4.44 10.61 27.17
CA PHE A 486 5.11 10.60 28.48
C PHE A 486 4.59 11.72 29.38
N ILE A 487 4.34 12.93 28.85
CA ILE A 487 3.73 14.02 29.62
C ILE A 487 2.33 13.61 30.10
N ALA A 488 1.49 13.05 29.23
CA ALA A 488 0.16 12.57 29.60
C ALA A 488 0.23 11.48 30.69
N LEU A 489 1.19 10.56 30.59
CA LEU A 489 1.45 9.55 31.59
C LEU A 489 1.84 10.16 32.95
N MET A 490 2.71 11.17 32.97
CA MET A 490 3.13 11.82 34.21
C MET A 490 1.97 12.55 34.89
N PHE A 491 1.05 13.15 34.14
CA PHE A 491 -0.17 13.71 34.74
C PHE A 491 -1.02 12.65 35.43
N GLU A 492 -1.18 11.48 34.84
CA GLU A 492 -1.99 10.42 35.42
C GLU A 492 -1.33 9.77 36.65
N VAL A 493 -0.05 9.38 36.53
CA VAL A 493 0.68 8.63 37.57
C VAL A 493 0.83 9.41 38.88
N TYR A 494 0.83 10.74 38.80
CA TYR A 494 0.93 11.63 39.97
C TYR A 494 -0.40 12.30 40.34
N SER A 495 -1.50 11.92 39.71
CA SER A 495 -2.83 12.45 40.04
C SER A 495 -3.49 11.70 41.18
N ASP A 496 -4.32 12.43 41.93
CA ASP A 496 -5.24 11.85 42.92
C ASP A 496 -6.62 11.62 42.29
N PRO A 497 -7.34 10.53 42.63
CA PRO A 497 -6.95 9.45 43.56
C PRO A 497 -6.17 8.32 42.88
N ILE A 498 -5.21 7.70 43.60
CA ILE A 498 -4.50 6.49 43.13
C ILE A 498 -5.40 5.25 43.14
N PHE A 499 -5.09 4.27 42.30
CA PHE A 499 -5.83 3.01 42.26
C PHE A 499 -5.41 2.05 43.39
N LEU A 500 -6.34 1.24 43.90
CA LEU A 500 -6.03 0.29 44.98
C LEU A 500 -4.93 -0.71 44.60
N PHE A 501 -4.92 -1.16 43.34
CA PHE A 501 -3.90 -2.09 42.86
C PHE A 501 -2.51 -1.46 42.75
N GLU A 502 -2.37 -0.13 42.82
CA GLU A 502 -1.07 0.55 42.79
C GLU A 502 -0.34 0.50 44.14
N ILE A 503 -1.03 0.13 45.21
CA ILE A 503 -0.47 0.03 46.57
C ILE A 503 -0.06 -1.43 46.82
N LYS A 504 1.06 -1.70 47.51
CA LYS A 504 1.45 -3.07 47.90
C LYS A 504 0.41 -3.74 48.81
N PRO A 505 0.26 -5.07 48.79
CA PRO A 505 -0.57 -5.79 49.75
C PRO A 505 -0.04 -5.62 51.18
N HIS A 506 -0.93 -5.62 52.18
CA HIS A 506 -0.60 -5.50 53.61
C HIS A 506 0.16 -4.22 54.02
N SER A 507 0.12 -3.16 53.20
CA SER A 507 0.74 -1.89 53.54
C SER A 507 -0.05 -1.14 54.61
N THR A 508 0.63 -0.70 55.66
CA THR A 508 0.05 0.08 56.76
C THR A 508 0.75 1.44 56.91
N ILE A 509 -0.02 2.51 57.05
CA ILE A 509 0.51 3.85 57.34
C ILE A 509 -0.01 4.30 58.70
N LEU A 510 0.88 4.85 59.53
CA LEU A 510 0.52 5.50 60.78
C LEU A 510 0.48 7.02 60.55
N LEU A 511 -0.70 7.61 60.76
CA LEU A 511 -0.92 9.06 60.66
C LEU A 511 -1.09 9.64 62.07
N ASP A 512 -0.24 10.61 62.40
CA ASP A 512 -0.42 11.44 63.60
C ASP A 512 -1.55 12.45 63.40
N ASN A 513 -2.22 12.82 64.51
CA ASN A 513 -3.39 13.69 64.49
C ASN A 513 -3.15 15.04 63.79
N GLN A 514 -1.96 15.64 63.94
CA GLN A 514 -1.60 16.92 63.30
C GLN A 514 -1.56 16.82 61.76
N LYS A 515 -0.91 15.79 61.20
CA LYS A 515 -0.88 15.58 59.74
C LYS A 515 -2.26 15.25 59.20
N LEU A 516 -3.09 14.54 59.97
CA LEU A 516 -4.46 14.24 59.58
C LEU A 516 -5.30 15.53 59.55
N THR A 517 -5.20 16.39 60.57
CA THR A 517 -5.90 17.68 60.60
C THR A 517 -5.43 18.62 59.50
N ASP A 518 -4.14 18.63 59.16
CA ASP A 518 -3.59 19.42 58.05
C ASP A 518 -4.14 18.93 56.69
N ILE A 519 -4.25 17.61 56.50
CA ILE A 519 -4.82 17.01 55.28
C ILE A 519 -6.35 17.22 55.21
N LEU A 520 -7.05 17.21 56.35
CA LEU A 520 -8.50 17.46 56.43
C LEU A 520 -8.85 18.93 56.18
N THR A 521 -8.08 19.85 56.76
CA THR A 521 -8.26 21.32 56.60
C THR A 521 -7.87 21.80 55.21
N SER A 522 -6.81 21.25 54.60
CA SER A 522 -6.41 21.61 53.24
C SER A 522 -7.38 21.14 52.15
N ASN A 523 -8.30 20.21 52.46
CA ASN A 523 -9.22 19.63 51.48
C ASN A 523 -10.71 19.96 51.73
N ASP A 524 -11.05 20.82 52.71
CA ASP A 524 -12.43 21.20 53.08
C ASP A 524 -13.36 19.98 53.35
N ILE A 525 -12.96 19.07 54.26
CA ILE A 525 -13.71 17.84 54.52
C ILE A 525 -14.21 17.75 55.97
N ASP A 526 -15.50 17.44 56.12
CA ASP A 526 -16.18 17.30 57.41
C ASP A 526 -15.87 15.95 58.11
N ILE A 527 -15.65 15.97 59.42
CA ILE A 527 -15.23 14.82 60.26
C ILE A 527 -16.34 13.73 60.31
N ALA A 528 -17.59 14.11 60.01
CA ALA A 528 -18.74 13.21 59.93
C ALA A 528 -18.65 12.14 58.83
N GLY A 529 -17.76 12.29 57.83
CA GLY A 529 -17.61 11.37 56.71
C GLY A 529 -16.72 10.15 56.95
N ILE A 530 -16.09 10.05 58.12
CA ILE A 530 -15.16 8.95 58.44
C ILE A 530 -15.96 7.69 58.83
N PRO A 531 -15.68 6.50 58.28
CA PRO A 531 -16.31 5.26 58.74
C PRO A 531 -16.11 5.02 60.24
N ASN A 532 -17.18 4.62 60.96
CA ASN A 532 -17.21 4.47 62.43
C ASN A 532 -16.03 3.68 63.03
N LYS A 533 -15.43 2.73 62.28
CA LYS A 533 -14.24 1.98 62.71
C LYS A 533 -13.04 2.91 62.94
N TRP A 534 -12.80 3.83 62.02
CA TRP A 534 -11.69 4.79 62.09
C TRP A 534 -12.01 5.98 63.01
N ILE A 535 -13.28 6.40 63.13
CA ILE A 535 -13.71 7.37 64.15
C ILE A 535 -13.36 6.88 65.57
N ASN A 536 -13.61 5.60 65.85
CA ASN A 536 -13.31 5.02 67.17
C ASN A 536 -11.80 4.94 67.45
N GLN A 537 -10.96 4.72 66.44
CA GLN A 537 -9.49 4.75 66.60
C GLN A 537 -8.94 6.16 66.82
N ILE A 538 -9.51 7.17 66.15
CA ILE A 538 -9.16 8.58 66.35
C ILE A 538 -9.42 9.01 67.80
N ASN A 539 -10.58 8.61 68.35
CA ASN A 539 -11.01 9.01 69.69
C ASN A 539 -10.26 8.33 70.85
N LEU A 540 -9.56 7.21 70.61
CA LEU A 540 -8.91 6.42 71.68
C LEU A 540 -7.39 6.56 71.75
N GLU A 541 -6.68 6.76 70.62
CA GLU A 541 -5.20 6.68 70.59
C GLU A 541 -4.51 7.94 70.01
N GLY A 542 -5.26 8.89 69.44
CA GLY A 542 -4.71 10.10 68.80
C GLY A 542 -3.89 9.83 67.53
N LYS A 543 -3.94 8.60 67.00
CA LYS A 543 -3.24 8.13 65.80
C LYS A 543 -4.20 7.29 64.95
N ILE A 544 -4.14 7.44 63.62
CA ILE A 544 -4.88 6.56 62.69
C ILE A 544 -3.92 5.57 62.05
N ILE A 545 -4.24 4.28 62.16
CA ILE A 545 -3.59 3.23 61.39
C ILE A 545 -4.44 2.96 60.15
N LEU A 546 -3.92 3.34 58.98
CA LEU A 546 -4.51 3.03 57.69
C LEU A 546 -3.93 1.71 57.18
N ASP A 547 -4.68 0.61 57.31
CA ASP A 547 -4.38 -0.66 56.65
C ASP A 547 -5.10 -0.74 55.30
N LYS A 548 -4.37 -1.07 54.24
CA LYS A 548 -4.92 -1.33 52.91
C LYS A 548 -6.06 -2.35 52.93
N ASN A 549 -5.96 -3.43 53.70
CA ASN A 549 -6.99 -4.46 53.72
C ASN A 549 -8.32 -3.94 54.27
N ASP A 550 -8.25 -3.05 55.25
CA ASP A 550 -9.41 -2.36 55.81
C ASP A 550 -10.04 -1.40 54.81
N ILE A 551 -9.21 -0.75 53.98
CA ILE A 551 -9.67 0.13 52.89
C ILE A 551 -10.41 -0.70 51.84
N GLU A 552 -9.84 -1.81 51.37
CA GLU A 552 -10.51 -2.70 50.43
C GLU A 552 -11.84 -3.25 50.96
N TYR A 553 -11.85 -3.67 52.23
CA TYR A 553 -13.06 -4.16 52.88
C TYR A 553 -14.14 -3.07 52.95
N SER A 554 -13.75 -1.85 53.28
CA SER A 554 -14.66 -0.69 53.34
C SER A 554 -15.21 -0.34 51.97
N VAL A 555 -14.38 -0.32 50.93
CA VAL A 555 -14.81 -0.10 49.53
C VAL A 555 -15.80 -1.20 49.10
N LYS A 556 -15.50 -2.48 49.36
CA LYS A 556 -16.42 -3.60 49.07
C LYS A 556 -17.77 -3.43 49.78
N LYS A 557 -17.75 -2.98 51.03
CA LYS A 557 -18.95 -2.75 51.83
C LYS A 557 -19.79 -1.60 51.27
N VAL A 558 -19.16 -0.49 50.90
CA VAL A 558 -19.84 0.69 50.32
C VAL A 558 -20.51 0.31 49.00
N ILE A 559 -19.80 -0.38 48.11
CA ILE A 559 -20.36 -0.87 46.85
C ILE A 559 -21.55 -1.80 47.11
N LYS A 560 -21.42 -2.75 48.05
CA LYS A 560 -22.54 -3.65 48.39
C LYS A 560 -23.74 -2.86 48.94
N GLN A 561 -23.51 -1.83 49.76
CA GLN A 561 -24.58 -1.04 50.37
C GLN A 561 -25.31 -0.14 49.37
N SER A 562 -24.59 0.50 48.43
CA SER A 562 -25.20 1.38 47.43
C SER A 562 -26.14 0.64 46.46
N TYR A 563 -25.89 -0.64 46.18
CA TYR A 563 -26.78 -1.45 45.34
C TYR A 563 -28.08 -1.91 46.04
N TYR A 564 -28.17 -1.82 47.38
CA TYR A 564 -29.35 -2.27 48.15
C TYR A 564 -30.08 -1.13 48.90
N LYS A 565 -29.52 0.07 49.01
CA LYS A 565 -30.17 1.23 49.65
C LYS A 565 -29.95 2.51 48.85
N ASP A 566 -31.06 3.15 48.48
CA ASP A 566 -31.14 4.29 47.54
C ASP A 566 -30.76 5.66 48.14
N ASN A 567 -30.11 5.69 49.31
CA ASN A 567 -29.81 6.96 49.97
C ASN A 567 -28.74 6.76 51.05
N GLN A 568 -27.51 7.22 50.83
CA GLN A 568 -26.62 7.81 51.85
C GLN A 568 -25.58 8.70 51.16
N ASN A 569 -25.70 10.02 51.37
CA ASN A 569 -24.88 11.04 50.69
C ASN A 569 -23.64 11.51 51.46
N ASP A 570 -23.35 11.02 52.67
CA ASP A 570 -22.39 11.71 53.56
C ASP A 570 -21.08 10.95 53.89
N LYS A 571 -20.73 9.83 53.22
CA LYS A 571 -19.62 8.94 53.65
C LYS A 571 -18.39 8.85 52.74
N ASN A 572 -18.30 9.64 51.67
CA ASN A 572 -17.37 9.37 50.56
C ASN A 572 -16.17 10.33 50.44
N SER A 573 -16.14 11.42 51.22
CA SER A 573 -15.01 12.35 51.26
C SER A 573 -13.73 11.70 51.83
N PHE A 574 -13.86 10.75 52.76
CA PHE A 574 -12.75 10.05 53.37
C PHE A 574 -11.95 9.17 52.38
N PHE A 575 -12.60 8.52 51.41
CA PHE A 575 -11.88 7.73 50.41
C PHE A 575 -10.99 8.58 49.51
N LYS A 576 -11.34 9.84 49.25
CA LYS A 576 -10.50 10.75 48.49
C LYS A 576 -9.17 11.02 49.20
N ILE A 577 -9.20 11.15 50.53
CA ILE A 577 -8.00 11.33 51.37
C ILE A 577 -7.16 10.05 51.37
N VAL A 578 -7.78 8.91 51.63
CA VAL A 578 -7.10 7.62 51.73
C VAL A 578 -6.43 7.21 50.43
N HIS A 579 -6.99 7.62 49.29
CA HIS A 579 -6.40 7.38 47.99
C HIS A 579 -5.47 8.50 47.51
N SER A 580 -4.98 9.37 48.39
CA SER A 580 -4.00 10.38 47.97
C SER A 580 -2.63 9.74 47.69
N HIS A 581 -1.99 10.22 46.63
CA HIS A 581 -0.68 9.79 46.17
C HIS A 581 0.40 10.06 47.21
N GLN A 582 0.31 11.22 47.89
CA GLN A 582 1.28 11.64 48.90
C GLN A 582 1.45 10.60 50.02
N LEU A 583 0.35 9.96 50.45
CA LEU A 583 0.36 8.96 51.51
C LEU A 583 1.11 7.68 51.10
N TRP A 584 0.87 7.18 49.89
CA TRP A 584 1.33 5.86 49.47
C TRP A 584 2.61 5.87 48.64
N SER A 585 3.29 7.02 48.56
CA SER A 585 4.48 7.24 47.74
C SER A 585 5.62 6.23 47.96
N ASN A 586 5.73 5.67 49.16
CA ASN A 586 6.75 4.67 49.51
C ASN A 586 6.30 3.20 49.32
N TYR A 587 5.03 2.96 48.97
CA TYR A 587 4.40 1.64 49.01
C TYR A 587 3.85 1.18 47.64
N TYR A 588 4.50 1.52 46.54
CA TYR A 588 4.01 1.14 45.20
C TYR A 588 4.16 -0.35 44.87
N SER A 589 3.07 -0.92 44.35
CA SER A 589 2.97 -2.29 43.83
C SER A 589 3.66 -2.44 42.47
N VAL A 590 4.08 -3.67 42.16
CA VAL A 590 4.61 -4.03 40.82
C VAL A 590 3.55 -3.84 39.73
N SER A 591 2.27 -4.01 40.07
CA SER A 591 1.15 -3.80 39.15
C SER A 591 1.09 -2.38 38.60
N ARG A 592 1.66 -1.40 39.31
CA ARG A 592 1.79 -0.03 38.82
C ARG A 592 2.61 0.07 37.53
N ILE A 593 3.63 -0.77 37.35
CA ILE A 593 4.49 -0.76 36.15
C ILE A 593 3.68 -1.18 34.90
N PHE A 594 2.88 -2.23 35.00
CA PHE A 594 2.06 -2.71 33.88
C PHE A 594 0.91 -1.76 33.56
N TYR A 595 0.35 -1.12 34.59
CA TYR A 595 -0.61 -0.03 34.41
C TYR A 595 0.01 1.14 33.64
N VAL A 596 1.18 1.61 34.05
CA VAL A 596 1.94 2.66 33.36
C VAL A 596 2.18 2.32 31.89
N LEU A 597 2.58 1.07 31.61
CA LEU A 597 2.78 0.57 30.24
C LEU A 597 1.49 0.63 29.41
N ASN A 598 0.37 0.13 29.96
CA ASN A 598 -0.92 0.15 29.26
C ASN A 598 -1.40 1.57 28.98
N TYR A 599 -1.26 2.47 29.97
CA TYR A 599 -1.66 3.86 29.81
C TYR A 599 -0.82 4.57 28.74
N PHE A 600 0.51 4.42 28.78
CA PHE A 600 1.39 4.95 27.74
C PHE A 600 1.00 4.43 26.35
N ALA A 601 0.73 3.13 26.23
CA ALA A 601 0.38 2.52 24.95
C ALA A 601 -0.93 3.06 24.36
N ILE A 602 -1.94 3.39 25.19
CA ILE A 602 -3.20 4.01 24.74
C ILE A 602 -2.92 5.38 24.11
N PHE A 603 -2.19 6.26 24.83
CA PHE A 603 -1.91 7.62 24.35
C PHE A 603 -0.97 7.61 23.15
N PHE A 604 0.09 6.80 23.19
CA PHE A 604 1.00 6.63 22.07
C PHE A 604 0.23 6.19 20.82
N CYS A 605 -0.65 5.18 20.94
CA CYS A 605 -1.45 4.70 19.82
C CYS A 605 -2.40 5.78 19.27
N GLY A 606 -3.04 6.55 20.15
CA GLY A 606 -3.94 7.64 19.76
C GLY A 606 -3.24 8.80 19.06
N PHE A 607 -2.10 9.25 19.58
CA PHE A 607 -1.34 10.34 19.00
C PHE A 607 -0.59 9.94 17.72
N GLU A 608 -0.04 8.72 17.65
CA GLU A 608 0.67 8.25 16.46
C GLU A 608 -0.29 8.04 15.29
N SER A 609 -1.48 7.46 15.54
CA SER A 609 -2.52 7.34 14.51
C SER A 609 -2.98 8.70 14.00
N LEU A 610 -3.07 9.71 14.87
CA LEU A 610 -3.37 11.09 14.45
C LEU A 610 -2.25 11.67 13.59
N ALA A 611 -0.99 11.47 13.96
CA ALA A 611 0.15 11.92 13.18
C ALA A 611 0.13 11.31 11.77
N PHE A 612 -0.18 10.01 11.66
CA PHE A 612 -0.33 9.32 10.37
C PHE A 612 -1.46 9.91 9.52
N LEU A 613 -2.61 10.23 10.12
CA LEU A 613 -3.71 10.92 9.44
C LEU A 613 -3.30 12.30 8.93
N LEU A 614 -2.65 13.12 9.77
CA LEU A 614 -2.24 14.47 9.42
C LEU A 614 -1.21 14.47 8.27
N GLU A 615 -0.25 13.56 8.28
CA GLU A 615 0.73 13.44 7.19
C GLU A 615 0.06 13.02 5.87
N ASN A 616 -0.90 12.09 5.92
CA ASN A 616 -1.65 11.69 4.73
C ASN A 616 -2.57 12.79 4.21
N ILE A 617 -3.17 13.58 5.10
CA ILE A 617 -3.93 14.78 4.73
C ILE A 617 -3.00 15.78 4.05
N ARG A 618 -1.76 15.94 4.51
CA ARG A 618 -0.80 16.87 3.91
C ARG A 618 -0.26 16.35 2.57
N ASN A 619 -0.07 15.04 2.43
CA ASN A 619 0.59 14.42 1.30
C ASN A 619 -0.15 13.14 0.86
N ASP A 620 -0.98 13.27 -0.19
CA ASP A 620 -1.82 12.20 -0.74
C ASP A 620 -1.04 10.96 -1.23
N ASN A 621 0.28 11.12 -1.46
CA ASN A 621 1.17 10.10 -2.00
C ASN A 621 2.07 9.45 -0.94
N SER A 622 1.78 9.67 0.35
CA SER A 622 2.57 9.12 1.45
C SER A 622 2.37 7.62 1.70
N VAL A 623 1.31 7.01 1.14
CA VAL A 623 0.94 5.61 1.39
C VAL A 623 0.65 4.86 0.09
N PHE A 624 1.08 3.58 0.05
CA PHE A 624 0.68 2.62 -0.99
C PHE A 624 -0.39 1.66 -0.47
N ASN A 625 -1.16 1.05 -1.36
CA ASN A 625 -2.32 0.21 -1.03
C ASN A 625 -3.30 0.92 -0.08
N PHE A 626 -3.83 2.04 -0.54
CA PHE A 626 -4.63 2.96 0.25
C PHE A 626 -5.84 2.30 0.92
N ASP A 627 -6.51 1.39 0.22
CA ASP A 627 -7.66 0.66 0.75
C ASP A 627 -7.28 -0.18 1.98
N LYS A 628 -6.11 -0.82 1.93
CA LYS A 628 -5.57 -1.61 3.04
C LYS A 628 -5.20 -0.71 4.22
N TYR A 629 -4.55 0.42 3.94
CA TYR A 629 -4.16 1.40 4.95
C TYR A 629 -5.37 2.00 5.68
N ILE A 630 -6.40 2.44 4.96
CA ILE A 630 -7.63 2.97 5.56
C ILE A 630 -8.28 1.94 6.48
N LYS A 631 -8.34 0.68 6.07
CA LYS A 631 -8.88 -0.39 6.94
C LYS A 631 -8.10 -0.49 8.24
N TYR A 632 -6.77 -0.48 8.19
CA TYR A 632 -5.94 -0.52 9.40
C TYR A 632 -6.11 0.71 10.30
N ILE A 633 -6.16 1.91 9.72
CA ILE A 633 -6.40 3.13 10.50
C ILE A 633 -7.79 3.09 11.16
N LEU A 634 -8.83 2.71 10.43
CA LEU A 634 -10.18 2.57 10.98
C LEU A 634 -10.23 1.51 12.08
N SER A 635 -9.63 0.34 11.88
CA SER A 635 -9.53 -0.70 12.91
C SER A 635 -8.80 -0.22 14.16
N CYS A 636 -7.72 0.55 13.99
CA CYS A 636 -6.98 1.17 15.08
C CYS A 636 -7.90 2.08 15.91
N TYR A 637 -8.64 2.98 15.25
CA TYR A 637 -9.54 3.90 15.93
C TYR A 637 -10.75 3.24 16.56
N ILE A 638 -11.32 2.21 15.94
CA ILE A 638 -12.41 1.44 16.54
C ILE A 638 -11.94 0.85 17.87
N GLY A 639 -10.75 0.23 17.91
CA GLY A 639 -10.19 -0.30 19.16
C GLY A 639 -9.93 0.78 20.22
N LEU A 640 -9.51 1.99 19.82
CA LEU A 640 -9.35 3.12 20.75
C LEU A 640 -10.70 3.67 21.27
N LEU A 641 -11.69 3.81 20.39
CA LEU A 641 -13.04 4.29 20.76
C LEU A 641 -13.74 3.35 21.73
N LEU A 642 -13.45 2.05 21.66
CA LEU A 642 -13.99 1.05 22.61
C LEU A 642 -13.49 1.27 24.04
N TRP A 643 -12.52 2.15 24.30
CA TRP A 643 -12.13 2.57 25.65
C TRP A 643 -13.23 3.41 26.34
N MET A 644 -13.95 4.23 25.56
CA MET A 644 -14.91 5.22 26.08
C MET A 644 -16.03 4.60 26.94
N PRO A 645 -16.70 3.50 26.54
CA PRO A 645 -17.68 2.83 27.40
C PRO A 645 -17.14 2.45 28.78
N PHE A 646 -15.89 1.95 28.83
CA PHE A 646 -15.28 1.52 30.09
C PHE A 646 -14.88 2.71 30.97
N ASP A 647 -14.30 3.77 30.39
CA ASP A 647 -13.94 4.99 31.15
C ASP A 647 -15.20 5.71 31.66
N ASN A 648 -16.27 5.75 30.84
CA ASN A 648 -17.56 6.30 31.25
C ASN A 648 -18.17 5.52 32.42
N TYR A 649 -18.13 4.18 32.38
CA TYR A 649 -18.56 3.34 33.50
C TYR A 649 -17.76 3.64 34.76
N TYR A 650 -16.43 3.62 34.68
CA TYR A 650 -15.59 3.93 35.83
C TYR A 650 -15.91 5.31 36.40
N THR A 651 -16.07 6.32 35.54
CA THR A 651 -16.33 7.68 36.00
C THR A 651 -17.67 7.82 36.70
N GLN A 652 -18.75 7.34 36.07
CA GLN A 652 -20.11 7.57 36.53
C GLN A 652 -20.52 6.64 37.68
N GLU A 653 -20.06 5.38 37.66
CA GLU A 653 -20.49 4.37 38.62
C GLU A 653 -19.48 4.15 39.75
N VAL A 654 -18.18 4.29 39.48
CA VAL A 654 -17.14 3.96 40.46
C VAL A 654 -16.54 5.22 41.08
N LYS A 655 -16.04 6.14 40.26
CA LYS A 655 -15.34 7.35 40.70
C LYS A 655 -16.30 8.30 41.44
N ASN A 656 -17.48 8.55 40.88
CA ASN A 656 -18.51 9.36 41.54
C ASN A 656 -18.96 8.72 42.85
N LEU A 657 -19.16 7.39 42.87
CA LEU A 657 -19.56 6.66 44.06
C LEU A 657 -18.51 6.74 45.16
N LEU A 658 -17.22 6.60 44.83
CA LEU A 658 -16.15 6.55 45.83
C LEU A 658 -15.63 7.93 46.25
N PHE A 659 -15.64 8.93 45.37
CA PHE A 659 -14.88 10.18 45.61
C PHE A 659 -15.71 11.47 45.49
N GLN A 660 -16.99 11.39 45.12
CA GLN A 660 -17.90 12.55 44.98
C GLN A 660 -17.33 13.71 44.14
N THR A 661 -16.50 13.40 43.13
CA THR A 661 -15.93 14.42 42.24
C THR A 661 -16.97 14.82 41.19
N ASN A 662 -17.75 15.88 41.45
CA ASN A 662 -18.77 16.40 40.53
C ASN A 662 -18.20 16.99 39.22
N GLN A 663 -16.87 17.14 39.10
CA GLN A 663 -16.23 17.61 37.88
C GLN A 663 -15.31 16.53 37.30
N GLY A 664 -15.65 16.05 36.11
CA GLY A 664 -14.68 15.33 35.28
C GLY A 664 -13.50 16.27 35.04
N GLY A 665 -12.32 15.92 35.55
CA GLY A 665 -11.15 16.80 35.48
C GLY A 665 -10.86 17.29 34.06
N ASN A 666 -10.22 18.47 33.95
CA ASN A 666 -9.90 19.15 32.68
C ASN A 666 -9.29 18.22 31.61
N LEU A 667 -8.47 17.24 32.01
CA LEU A 667 -7.83 16.29 31.09
C LEU A 667 -8.83 15.41 30.33
N ARG A 668 -9.98 15.03 30.92
CA ARG A 668 -10.97 14.17 30.27
C ARG A 668 -11.78 14.90 29.22
N SER A 669 -12.14 16.16 29.49
CA SER A 669 -12.75 17.03 28.49
C SER A 669 -11.83 17.18 27.28
N LEU A 670 -10.51 17.28 27.49
CA LEU A 670 -9.52 17.29 26.42
C LEU A 670 -9.48 15.98 25.61
N VAL A 671 -9.57 14.81 26.26
CA VAL A 671 -9.62 13.51 25.55
C VAL A 671 -10.90 13.40 24.69
N GLN A 672 -12.04 13.88 25.18
CA GLN A 672 -13.28 13.90 24.38
C GLN A 672 -13.18 14.84 23.18
N ILE A 673 -12.61 16.04 23.37
CA ILE A 673 -12.34 16.98 22.28
C ILE A 673 -11.37 16.36 21.26
N PHE A 674 -10.32 15.69 21.73
CA PHE A 674 -9.35 14.99 20.88
C PHE A 674 -10.02 13.92 20.01
N ILE A 675 -10.90 13.11 20.60
CA ILE A 675 -11.65 12.10 19.86
C ILE A 675 -12.54 12.75 18.79
N ILE A 676 -13.29 13.81 19.14
CA ILE A 676 -14.13 14.56 18.19
C ILE A 676 -13.29 15.11 17.03
N LEU A 677 -12.13 15.69 17.34
CA LEU A 677 -11.20 16.22 16.34
C LEU A 677 -10.71 15.13 15.39
N VAL A 678 -10.27 13.99 15.92
CA VAL A 678 -9.81 12.83 15.12
C VAL A 678 -10.89 12.36 14.15
N LEU A 679 -12.14 12.29 14.59
CA LEU A 679 -13.25 11.83 13.74
C LEU A 679 -13.54 12.80 12.61
N PHE A 680 -13.53 14.10 12.91
CA PHE A 680 -13.64 15.12 11.88
C PHE A 680 -12.51 15.00 10.86
N LEU A 681 -11.27 14.78 11.33
CA LEU A 681 -10.12 14.58 10.46
C LEU A 681 -10.22 13.30 9.61
N ILE A 682 -10.75 12.20 10.14
CA ILE A 682 -11.00 10.97 9.38
C ILE A 682 -12.05 11.21 8.29
N ALA A 683 -13.17 11.86 8.64
CA ALA A 683 -14.21 12.19 7.67
C ALA A 683 -13.65 13.11 6.57
N TYR A 684 -12.95 14.18 6.98
CA TYR A 684 -12.27 15.10 6.08
C TYR A 684 -11.28 14.37 5.17
N PHE A 685 -10.45 13.47 5.71
CA PHE A 685 -9.48 12.69 4.95
C PHE A 685 -10.15 11.78 3.90
N ILE A 686 -11.23 11.08 4.27
CA ILE A 686 -11.99 10.23 3.35
C ILE A 686 -12.65 11.06 2.23
N PHE A 687 -13.10 12.28 2.53
CA PHE A 687 -13.65 13.17 1.50
C PHE A 687 -12.58 13.77 0.60
N LYS A 688 -11.46 14.24 1.17
CA LYS A 688 -10.35 14.86 0.45
C LYS A 688 -9.64 13.91 -0.50
N THR A 689 -9.44 12.65 -0.12
CA THR A 689 -8.62 11.71 -0.91
C THR A 689 -9.19 11.50 -2.31
N ASN A 690 -8.38 11.68 -3.35
CA ASN A 690 -8.77 11.40 -4.73
C ASN A 690 -8.65 9.91 -5.11
N LYS A 691 -8.10 9.08 -4.21
CA LYS A 691 -7.90 7.64 -4.44
C LYS A 691 -9.22 6.85 -4.44
N ILE A 692 -10.19 7.25 -3.61
CA ILE A 692 -11.55 6.69 -3.66
C ILE A 692 -12.34 7.44 -4.72
N LYS A 693 -12.41 6.90 -5.94
CA LYS A 693 -13.09 7.57 -7.06
C LYS A 693 -14.62 7.60 -6.90
N ILE A 694 -15.21 6.61 -6.23
CA ILE A 694 -16.66 6.45 -6.12
C ILE A 694 -17.19 7.19 -4.89
N LEU A 695 -17.91 8.29 -5.10
CA LEU A 695 -18.51 9.10 -4.03
C LEU A 695 -19.38 8.27 -3.08
N LYS A 696 -20.17 7.32 -3.61
CA LYS A 696 -21.00 6.41 -2.81
C LYS A 696 -20.17 5.64 -1.77
N HIS A 697 -18.97 5.17 -2.13
CA HIS A 697 -18.10 4.44 -1.21
C HIS A 697 -17.53 5.36 -0.12
N LYS A 698 -17.16 6.60 -0.46
CA LYS A 698 -16.76 7.62 0.53
C LYS A 698 -17.87 7.86 1.55
N ILE A 699 -19.10 8.08 1.07
CA ILE A 699 -20.26 8.32 1.93
C ILE A 699 -20.52 7.10 2.82
N THR A 700 -20.52 5.88 2.27
CA THR A 700 -20.74 4.66 3.07
C THR A 700 -19.69 4.49 4.17
N LEU A 701 -18.40 4.71 3.87
CA LEU A 701 -17.32 4.61 4.86
C LEU A 701 -17.48 5.63 5.99
N VAL A 702 -17.72 6.90 5.64
CA VAL A 702 -17.92 7.96 6.64
C VAL A 702 -19.19 7.69 7.45
N PHE A 703 -20.28 7.27 6.81
CA PHE A 703 -21.55 7.00 7.47
C PHE A 703 -21.46 5.82 8.45
N MET A 704 -20.82 4.71 8.05
CA MET A 704 -20.58 3.57 8.95
C MET A 704 -19.77 3.99 10.18
N PHE A 705 -18.72 4.79 9.98
CA PHE A 705 -17.87 5.26 11.06
C PHE A 705 -18.60 6.26 11.98
N LEU A 706 -19.41 7.15 11.40
CA LEU A 706 -20.24 8.11 12.14
C LEU A 706 -21.32 7.40 12.97
N ILE A 707 -22.01 6.39 12.41
CA ILE A 707 -22.98 5.58 13.16
C ILE A 707 -22.31 4.93 14.37
N LEU A 708 -21.14 4.31 14.16
CA LEU A 708 -20.43 3.65 15.27
C LEU A 708 -20.06 4.67 16.36
N PHE A 709 -19.59 5.85 15.95
CA PHE A 709 -19.26 6.92 16.89
C PHE A 709 -20.49 7.44 17.65
N ILE A 710 -21.59 7.71 16.94
CA ILE A 710 -22.86 8.14 17.56
C ILE A 710 -23.36 7.05 18.51
N ALA A 711 -23.27 5.76 18.13
CA ALA A 711 -23.65 4.66 19.02
C ALA A 711 -22.80 4.65 20.31
N ILE A 712 -21.51 4.98 20.24
CA ILE A 712 -20.63 5.03 21.42
C ILE A 712 -20.92 6.26 22.31
N LEU A 713 -21.24 7.41 21.72
CA LEU A 713 -21.51 8.65 22.47
C LEU A 713 -22.96 8.83 22.92
N ALA A 714 -23.93 8.67 22.01
CA ALA A 714 -25.33 8.96 22.27
C ALA A 714 -25.99 7.91 23.19
N LEU A 715 -25.49 6.66 23.15
CA LEU A 715 -25.98 5.58 24.01
C LEU A 715 -25.17 5.48 25.31
N LYS A 716 -24.60 6.58 25.81
CA LYS A 716 -23.84 6.62 27.07
C LYS A 716 -24.48 5.84 28.24
N PRO A 717 -25.78 6.03 28.59
CA PRO A 717 -26.39 5.27 29.68
C PRO A 717 -26.49 3.77 29.39
N LEU A 718 -26.80 3.39 28.15
CA LEU A 718 -26.85 1.99 27.74
C LEU A 718 -25.45 1.34 27.76
N ASN A 719 -24.43 2.07 27.33
CA ASN A 719 -23.04 1.62 27.33
C ASN A 719 -22.53 1.38 28.75
N ILE A 720 -22.84 2.27 29.69
CA ILE A 720 -22.55 2.09 31.12
C ILE A 720 -23.25 0.83 31.64
N LEU A 721 -24.52 0.62 31.31
CA LEU A 721 -25.29 -0.56 31.73
C LEU A 721 -24.69 -1.87 31.18
N ILE A 722 -24.29 -1.89 29.91
CA ILE A 722 -23.68 -3.06 29.26
C ILE A 722 -22.36 -3.40 29.95
N VAL A 723 -21.48 -2.40 30.12
CA VAL A 723 -20.19 -2.60 30.80
C VAL A 723 -20.42 -3.06 32.24
N ASN A 724 -21.39 -2.48 32.97
CA ASN A 724 -21.68 -2.90 34.34
C ASN A 724 -22.15 -4.36 34.41
N LYS A 725 -23.07 -4.77 33.53
CA LYS A 725 -23.59 -6.15 33.48
C LYS A 725 -22.52 -7.18 33.12
N TRP A 726 -21.60 -6.84 32.21
CA TRP A 726 -20.64 -7.80 31.67
C TRP A 726 -19.32 -7.82 32.42
N PHE A 727 -18.85 -6.65 32.84
CA PHE A 727 -17.52 -6.45 33.41
C PHE A 727 -17.50 -5.71 34.76
N GLY A 728 -18.56 -4.98 35.10
CA GLY A 728 -18.67 -4.25 36.36
C GLY A 728 -19.28 -5.05 37.51
N PHE A 729 -19.80 -4.35 38.50
CA PHE A 729 -20.32 -4.94 39.75
C PHE A 729 -21.53 -5.86 39.57
N LEU A 730 -22.36 -5.63 38.55
CA LEU A 730 -23.49 -6.51 38.23
C LEU A 730 -23.06 -7.84 37.58
N SER A 731 -21.81 -7.95 37.15
CA SER A 731 -21.30 -9.17 36.51
C SER A 731 -21.11 -10.32 37.51
N LYS A 732 -21.83 -11.42 37.28
CA LYS A 732 -21.68 -12.67 38.05
C LYS A 732 -20.48 -13.52 37.61
N SER A 733 -20.00 -13.35 36.38
CA SER A 733 -19.01 -14.22 35.75
C SER A 733 -18.06 -13.44 34.83
N LEU A 734 -17.26 -12.56 35.42
CA LEU A 734 -16.30 -11.72 34.71
C LEU A 734 -15.31 -12.52 33.85
N PHE A 735 -14.77 -13.63 34.35
CA PHE A 735 -13.72 -14.35 33.63
C PHE A 735 -14.22 -15.11 32.40
N ILE A 736 -15.48 -15.58 32.41
CA ILE A 736 -16.07 -16.21 31.22
C ILE A 736 -16.34 -15.15 30.15
N THR A 737 -16.83 -13.96 30.53
CA THR A 737 -17.07 -12.87 29.56
C THR A 737 -15.76 -12.28 29.05
N TRP A 738 -14.79 -12.01 29.94
CA TRP A 738 -13.48 -11.47 29.59
C TRP A 738 -12.63 -12.47 28.82
N GLY A 739 -12.48 -13.70 29.31
CA GLY A 739 -11.71 -14.76 28.64
C GLY A 739 -12.37 -15.22 27.35
N GLY A 740 -13.71 -15.38 27.33
CA GLY A 740 -14.45 -15.75 26.13
C GLY A 740 -14.35 -14.69 25.04
N LEU A 741 -14.50 -13.41 25.38
CA LEU A 741 -14.38 -12.30 24.42
C LEU A 741 -12.93 -12.11 23.97
N PHE A 742 -11.96 -12.28 24.87
CA PHE A 742 -10.54 -12.27 24.54
C PHE A 742 -10.20 -13.37 23.52
N CYS A 743 -10.62 -14.60 23.80
CA CYS A 743 -10.46 -15.71 22.88
C CYS A 743 -11.19 -15.46 21.55
N LEU A 744 -12.42 -14.92 21.56
CA LEU A 744 -13.14 -14.59 20.34
C LEU A 744 -12.42 -13.53 19.50
N LEU A 745 -11.90 -12.47 20.14
CA LEU A 745 -11.13 -11.42 19.47
C LEU A 745 -9.82 -11.97 18.89
N MET A 746 -9.10 -12.81 19.65
CA MET A 746 -7.81 -13.37 19.25
C MET A 746 -7.90 -14.51 18.22
N PHE A 747 -8.90 -15.39 18.33
CA PHE A 747 -9.02 -16.59 17.48
C PHE A 747 -9.94 -16.43 16.27
N ILE A 748 -10.91 -15.51 16.33
CA ILE A 748 -11.91 -15.35 15.26
C ILE A 748 -11.70 -14.02 14.55
N ILE A 749 -11.65 -12.91 15.29
CA ILE A 749 -11.60 -11.58 14.68
C ILE A 749 -10.21 -11.28 14.12
N TYR A 750 -9.12 -11.63 14.81
CA TYR A 750 -7.76 -11.37 14.32
C TYR A 750 -7.42 -12.11 12.99
N PRO A 751 -7.72 -13.41 12.82
CA PRO A 751 -7.54 -14.08 11.53
C PRO A 751 -8.51 -13.59 10.45
N ILE A 752 -9.74 -13.22 10.81
CA ILE A 752 -10.72 -12.67 9.87
C ILE A 752 -10.33 -11.26 9.40
N ILE A 753 -9.79 -10.42 10.29
CA ILE A 753 -9.21 -9.12 9.93
C ILE A 753 -8.02 -9.34 9.00
N ASN A 754 -7.11 -10.25 9.31
CA ASN A 754 -6.02 -10.59 8.40
C ASN A 754 -6.50 -11.18 7.06
N PHE A 755 -7.56 -11.99 7.04
CA PHE A 755 -8.14 -12.57 5.81
C PHE A 755 -8.93 -11.56 4.95
N LEU A 756 -9.68 -10.65 5.57
CA LEU A 756 -10.40 -9.58 4.89
C LEU A 756 -9.47 -8.47 4.36
N ILE A 757 -8.21 -8.48 4.81
CA ILE A 757 -7.22 -7.46 4.52
C ILE A 757 -6.08 -8.00 3.62
N ASP A 758 -5.67 -9.25 3.78
CA ASP A 758 -4.78 -9.98 2.87
C ASP A 758 -5.57 -11.04 2.11
N ARG A 759 -5.72 -10.87 0.79
CA ARG A 759 -6.30 -11.87 -0.13
C ARG A 759 -5.50 -13.17 -0.25
N GLN A 760 -4.50 -13.42 0.61
CA GLN A 760 -3.77 -14.68 0.60
C GLN A 760 -4.49 -15.75 1.43
N SER A 761 -4.49 -16.97 0.91
CA SER A 761 -5.28 -18.09 1.41
C SER A 761 -5.04 -18.36 2.89
N PHE A 762 -6.15 -18.46 3.63
CA PHE A 762 -6.26 -18.83 5.04
C PHE A 762 -5.46 -20.11 5.41
N SER A 763 -5.13 -20.96 4.43
CA SER A 763 -4.41 -22.23 4.60
C SER A 763 -2.99 -22.09 5.14
N ASN A 764 -2.21 -21.11 4.69
CA ASN A 764 -0.78 -21.04 5.04
C ASN A 764 -0.55 -20.57 6.48
N TYR A 765 -1.39 -19.64 6.96
CA TYR A 765 -1.33 -19.16 8.34
C TYR A 765 -1.81 -20.22 9.34
N PHE A 766 -2.78 -21.06 8.96
CA PHE A 766 -3.24 -22.16 9.81
C PHE A 766 -2.17 -23.26 9.97
N ILE A 767 -1.34 -23.48 8.96
CA ILE A 767 -0.22 -24.44 9.01
C ILE A 767 0.91 -23.94 9.93
N GLU A 768 1.31 -22.67 9.80
CA GLU A 768 2.29 -22.03 10.69
C GLU A 768 1.80 -21.99 12.14
N PHE A 769 0.51 -21.70 12.35
CA PHE A 769 -0.10 -21.69 13.67
C PHE A 769 -0.21 -23.09 14.29
N ASN A 770 -0.52 -24.12 13.50
CA ASN A 770 -0.48 -25.51 13.96
C ASN A 770 0.94 -25.97 14.33
N LYS A 771 1.98 -25.48 13.64
CA LYS A 771 3.37 -25.72 14.03
C LYS A 771 3.69 -25.04 15.37
N LEU A 772 3.25 -23.80 15.57
CA LEU A 772 3.42 -23.08 16.84
C LEU A 772 2.68 -23.76 18.00
N ILE A 773 1.45 -24.24 17.79
CA ILE A 773 0.70 -25.00 18.79
C ILE A 773 1.38 -26.34 19.09
N LYS A 774 1.92 -27.03 18.09
CA LYS A 774 2.70 -28.26 18.31
C LYS A 774 3.97 -27.98 19.12
N LEU A 775 4.64 -26.85 18.86
CA LEU A 775 5.84 -26.43 19.58
C LEU A 775 5.56 -25.96 21.02
N LEU A 776 4.37 -25.41 21.29
CA LEU A 776 3.92 -25.06 22.65
C LEU A 776 3.36 -26.26 23.41
N ARG A 777 3.01 -27.35 22.72
CA ARG A 777 2.56 -28.62 23.32
C ARG A 777 3.72 -29.57 23.64
N SER A 778 4.84 -29.47 22.92
CA SER A 778 6.11 -30.13 23.28
C SER A 778 6.82 -29.35 24.36
#